data_AF-R7KSL7-F1
#
_entry.id   AF-R7KSL7-F1
#
_cell.length_a   1.000
_cell.length_b   1.000
_cell.length_c   1.000
_cell.angle_alpha   90.00
_cell.angle_beta   90.00
_cell.angle_gamma   90.00
#
_symmetry.space_group_name_H-M   'P 1'
#
loop_
_entity.id
_entity.type
_entity.pdbx_description
1 polymer ?
#
loop_
_entity_poly.entity_id
_entity_poly.type
_entity_poly.pdbx_seq_one_letter_code
_entity_poly.pdbx_strand_id
1 'polypeptide(L)'
;MKKRVTKVIAAASMAALTALQCTVTVFADVPAGTDENVPAVTEVTVPDVTEPDITEPDVTELDITEPDVTEPDVTVPDVTEPDVTEPDVTEPDVTEPDVTEPDVTEPDVTEPDVTEPDETETAETTDDTAKTGKSAEDIMAEDSNMVLPDVGVEGIYTDDDDMAAIREMIDKDKALNETDAYSETLDATYRYNTSYFYNQLNSAERTLYNNLANACNAVLSSSQTYTSQYIDYVSFDSNSISSSRLEQILYMFYYSNPQYFFLTNGYRFGQNFVYPMMYSDYQNGTVRRNAYNSINSITNTWMADINKCTNDLTKEQAIYQKIANAVSYSTGAHHQSIAGALLDRQCYGSGYAMTMTYFCNAAGLDCITVITENHAWNRVKIFNDWYEIDVSLMDQGSYIDSRYCNKSTTYFQSLDSRHNINYTVMNKYYTNITLPSCVKNDPASPNALNLKVTSAINGTASLQWSKIPGASQYNVYTYMNGYLTYIGATTGNTYTVTGLTNNVRYGFLVRYYINGNLSSYTANDVVYATPTYSPKPVITKVIPGSGQAYLTWTAVSGATNYAVYTKNNNQWVLRGYTTATSMTVTGLTGGLKYGFAVKALVNGVWSSVSSSDIVYATPTAANKPKITKATPDNGQVTLSWSGVSGATNYAVYSVVNGQWQNHGYTRNGYMTVTGLANGIRYGFAVKAYVNGAWTSVTSSDIVYATPAASTKPKITRATPDNGQVTLTWTSVNGATRYAVYSVINGQWTNRGSTTATSMRVKNLANGIKYGFAVKAYVNGAWSTVTSSDIVYATPAASTKPKITRATPDNGQVTLTWTSVNGATRYAVYSVINGQWTNRGSTTATSMRVKNLANGIKYGFAVKAYVNGAWSAVTSSDIVYATPAVSTKPKITKAAAGNGQVTLTWSGISGASKYAVYSYLNGQWTNRGTTTATSMTVKNLANGIKYGFAVKAYVNGAWSTVTSSDIVYATPTAPSSPKITSATAGVESVSLKWTAVTGASRYAIYTYINGSMNQVATVKGTSYNVQGLVGGIRYGFLVRAYVGSTWTSYTGSDIVYCTPLTYSSTPKITSAAAGNGYVSLQWTAVNGADRYMVYTYINGDYNSVATVYSTSYTVSGLVNGINYGFAVRACVNGNWTNLSSSDVVYATPRA
;
A
#
# COMPACT_ATOMS: atom_id res chain seq x y z
N MET A 1 -39.76 -14.57 39.16
CA MET A 1 -40.16 -15.38 40.34
C MET A 1 -39.31 -16.66 40.40
N LYS A 2 -39.56 -17.53 41.40
CA LYS A 2 -38.90 -18.82 41.75
C LYS A 2 -38.73 -19.80 40.55
N LYS A 3 -37.59 -20.50 40.39
CA LYS A 3 -37.29 -21.96 40.66
C LYS A 3 -37.90 -22.97 39.63
N ARG A 4 -37.35 -24.17 39.34
CA ARG A 4 -36.07 -24.89 39.65
C ARG A 4 -35.87 -26.11 38.69
N VAL A 5 -34.61 -26.36 38.25
CA VAL A 5 -33.77 -27.59 38.40
C VAL A 5 -34.39 -29.00 38.30
N THR A 6 -33.79 -29.90 37.50
CA THR A 6 -33.25 -31.27 37.83
C THR A 6 -32.27 -31.74 36.70
N LYS A 7 -31.75 -32.99 36.69
CA LYS A 7 -30.49 -33.47 36.05
C LYS A 7 -30.44 -35.03 36.01
N VAL A 8 -29.36 -35.65 35.45
CA VAL A 8 -28.82 -37.05 35.69
C VAL A 8 -29.38 -38.19 34.77
N ILE A 9 -28.68 -39.28 34.36
CA ILE A 9 -27.26 -39.53 33.90
C ILE A 9 -27.04 -40.99 33.33
N ALA A 10 -26.20 -41.15 32.28
CA ALA A 10 -25.27 -42.25 31.87
C ALA A 10 -25.60 -43.77 31.68
N ALA A 11 -24.60 -44.50 31.15
CA ALA A 11 -24.32 -45.97 31.07
C ALA A 11 -24.91 -46.80 29.90
N ALA A 12 -24.26 -47.85 29.33
CA ALA A 12 -22.84 -48.31 29.31
C ALA A 12 -22.58 -49.33 28.15
N SER A 13 -21.34 -49.87 28.01
CA SER A 13 -20.83 -50.71 26.91
C SER A 13 -20.67 -52.22 27.23
N MET A 14 -20.48 -53.09 26.22
CA MET A 14 -19.80 -54.40 26.39
C MET A 14 -19.34 -55.13 25.09
N ALA A 15 -18.55 -56.21 25.29
CA ALA A 15 -18.17 -57.32 24.38
C ALA A 15 -17.04 -57.12 23.33
N ALA A 16 -16.35 -58.23 23.01
CA ALA A 16 -15.13 -58.30 22.15
C ALA A 16 -14.80 -59.76 21.70
N LEU A 17 -13.69 -59.90 20.96
CA LEU A 17 -12.81 -61.08 20.69
C LEU A 17 -12.96 -61.96 19.41
N THR A 18 -11.78 -62.27 18.83
CA THR A 18 -11.39 -63.41 17.94
C THR A 18 -12.02 -63.61 16.55
N ALA A 19 -11.34 -64.15 15.51
CA ALA A 19 -9.89 -64.31 15.19
C ALA A 19 -9.70 -64.86 13.73
N LEU A 20 -8.43 -65.01 13.29
CA LEU A 20 -7.92 -65.62 12.03
C LEU A 20 -8.14 -64.80 10.72
N GLN A 21 -7.29 -64.86 9.69
CA GLN A 21 -6.06 -65.68 9.46
C GLN A 21 -4.96 -64.91 8.66
N CYS A 22 -3.75 -65.48 8.57
CA CYS A 22 -2.56 -64.96 7.86
C CYS A 22 -2.47 -65.50 6.40
N THR A 23 -1.45 -65.31 5.54
CA THR A 23 0.00 -65.02 5.69
C THR A 23 0.61 -64.45 4.38
N VAL A 24 1.88 -64.01 4.39
CA VAL A 24 2.72 -63.74 3.18
C VAL A 24 4.13 -64.33 3.41
N THR A 25 4.81 -64.82 2.36
CA THR A 25 6.06 -65.63 2.50
C THR A 25 7.24 -65.13 1.62
N VAL A 26 8.22 -64.50 2.28
CA VAL A 26 9.70 -64.67 2.22
C VAL A 26 10.44 -65.02 0.89
N PHE A 27 11.30 -64.06 0.46
CA PHE A 27 12.70 -64.10 -0.05
C PHE A 27 13.35 -65.24 -0.90
N ALA A 28 14.31 -64.78 -1.73
CA ALA A 28 15.65 -65.34 -2.08
C ALA A 28 15.86 -66.21 -3.34
N ASP A 29 17.15 -66.31 -3.74
CA ASP A 29 17.70 -66.72 -5.05
C ASP A 29 18.68 -67.91 -4.94
N VAL A 30 18.74 -68.78 -5.98
CA VAL A 30 19.99 -69.37 -6.62
C VAL A 30 20.93 -70.29 -5.77
N PRO A 31 21.62 -71.34 -6.31
CA PRO A 31 21.33 -72.29 -7.41
C PRO A 31 21.79 -73.78 -7.15
N ALA A 32 21.77 -74.61 -8.21
CA ALA A 32 22.72 -75.72 -8.54
C ALA A 32 22.77 -77.03 -7.70
N GLY A 33 23.14 -78.14 -8.36
CA GLY A 33 23.53 -79.40 -7.70
C GLY A 33 23.35 -80.70 -8.52
N THR A 34 24.43 -81.14 -9.20
CA THR A 34 24.73 -82.55 -9.54
C THR A 34 26.24 -82.73 -9.34
N ASP A 35 26.77 -83.73 -8.64
CA ASP A 35 26.17 -84.76 -7.78
C ASP A 35 27.28 -85.30 -6.81
N GLU A 36 26.96 -86.32 -6.02
CA GLU A 36 27.81 -87.18 -5.16
C GLU A 36 28.02 -86.84 -3.65
N ASN A 37 27.52 -87.79 -2.83
CA ASN A 37 28.00 -88.29 -1.53
C ASN A 37 28.12 -87.35 -0.28
N VAL A 38 27.23 -87.40 0.74
CA VAL A 38 27.01 -88.47 1.77
C VAL A 38 28.22 -88.64 2.74
N PRO A 39 28.08 -88.65 4.11
CA PRO A 39 26.98 -88.25 5.02
C PRO A 39 27.40 -87.53 6.36
N ALA A 40 26.42 -87.37 7.29
CA ALA A 40 26.52 -87.51 8.78
C ALA A 40 26.67 -86.28 9.75
N VAL A 41 25.70 -86.22 10.71
CA VAL A 41 25.67 -85.84 12.16
C VAL A 41 26.91 -85.14 12.79
N THR A 42 26.84 -84.06 13.61
CA THR A 42 26.31 -83.88 15.01
C THR A 42 26.21 -82.37 15.41
N GLU A 43 25.27 -81.90 16.26
CA GLU A 43 25.32 -81.67 17.74
C GLU A 43 26.50 -80.82 18.29
N VAL A 44 26.44 -79.95 19.36
CA VAL A 44 25.39 -79.33 20.23
C VAL A 44 25.99 -78.18 21.10
N THR A 45 25.17 -77.43 21.87
CA THR A 45 25.47 -76.59 23.10
C THR A 45 25.87 -75.09 23.07
N VAL A 46 25.42 -74.42 24.17
CA VAL A 46 25.67 -73.08 24.77
C VAL A 46 26.99 -73.07 25.62
N PRO A 47 27.55 -71.95 26.22
CA PRO A 47 26.86 -70.88 26.99
C PRO A 47 27.44 -69.42 27.09
N ASP A 48 26.53 -68.54 27.56
CA ASP A 48 26.58 -67.43 28.57
C ASP A 48 27.87 -66.72 29.13
N VAL A 49 27.74 -65.39 29.41
CA VAL A 49 28.55 -64.41 30.24
C VAL A 49 30.11 -64.32 30.07
N THR A 50 30.89 -63.28 30.45
CA THR A 50 30.77 -62.10 31.37
C THR A 50 31.70 -60.91 30.95
N GLU A 51 31.79 -59.83 31.76
CA GLU A 51 32.77 -58.70 31.79
C GLU A 51 34.23 -59.17 32.16
N PRO A 52 35.31 -58.32 32.32
CA PRO A 52 35.52 -56.86 32.23
C PRO A 52 36.63 -56.48 31.20
N ASP A 53 37.68 -55.60 31.31
CA ASP A 53 38.28 -54.71 32.34
C ASP A 53 39.22 -53.60 31.74
N ILE A 54 40.06 -52.92 32.54
CA ILE A 54 40.92 -51.73 32.28
C ILE A 54 42.44 -52.03 32.33
N THR A 55 43.32 -51.34 31.56
CA THR A 55 44.64 -50.77 32.04
C THR A 55 45.41 -49.88 31.03
N GLU A 56 46.24 -49.02 31.61
CA GLU A 56 47.05 -47.83 31.20
C GLU A 56 48.32 -48.05 30.29
N PRO A 57 49.11 -46.99 29.95
CA PRO A 57 50.08 -46.93 28.82
C PRO A 57 51.58 -46.86 29.24
N ASP A 58 52.51 -46.63 28.29
CA ASP A 58 53.63 -45.66 28.48
C ASP A 58 54.38 -45.17 27.19
N VAL A 59 55.35 -44.24 27.38
CA VAL A 59 56.28 -43.53 26.43
C VAL A 59 57.27 -44.42 25.62
N THR A 60 58.10 -44.01 24.63
CA THR A 60 59.04 -42.84 24.40
C THR A 60 59.34 -42.59 22.88
N GLU A 61 60.26 -41.76 22.32
CA GLU A 61 61.30 -40.74 22.73
C GLU A 61 61.59 -39.76 21.51
N LEU A 62 62.53 -38.79 21.61
CA LEU A 62 62.99 -37.80 20.60
C LEU A 62 64.38 -38.11 19.94
N ASP A 63 64.75 -37.48 18.79
CA ASP A 63 65.67 -36.28 18.73
C ASP A 63 66.31 -35.89 17.34
N ILE A 64 66.26 -34.58 17.05
CA ILE A 64 67.21 -33.63 16.40
C ILE A 64 68.26 -34.04 15.31
N THR A 65 68.30 -33.29 14.18
CA THR A 65 69.50 -32.52 13.68
C THR A 65 69.21 -31.57 12.49
N GLU A 66 69.96 -30.45 12.39
CA GLU A 66 69.88 -29.33 11.40
C GLU A 66 71.24 -29.18 10.64
N PRO A 67 71.55 -28.11 9.84
CA PRO A 67 70.74 -27.09 9.13
C PRO A 67 70.84 -27.29 7.58
N ASP A 68 71.24 -26.43 6.62
CA ASP A 68 71.74 -25.02 6.48
C ASP A 68 71.75 -24.66 4.95
N VAL A 69 71.66 -23.44 4.39
CA VAL A 69 71.43 -22.05 4.87
C VAL A 69 70.15 -21.50 4.13
N THR A 70 69.92 -20.29 3.56
CA THR A 70 70.63 -19.01 3.28
C THR A 70 69.60 -17.86 3.07
N GLU A 71 70.04 -16.58 3.07
CA GLU A 71 69.20 -15.35 2.93
C GLU A 71 69.60 -14.51 1.67
N PRO A 72 68.83 -13.49 1.17
CA PRO A 72 68.39 -12.28 1.93
C PRO A 72 66.94 -11.77 1.72
N ASP A 73 66.28 -11.42 2.83
CA ASP A 73 65.82 -10.07 3.27
C ASP A 73 65.59 -8.94 2.21
N VAL A 74 64.66 -7.96 2.31
CA VAL A 74 63.99 -7.33 3.49
C VAL A 74 62.60 -6.71 3.16
N THR A 75 61.70 -6.59 4.16
CA THR A 75 60.62 -5.55 4.34
C THR A 75 59.44 -5.44 3.33
N VAL A 76 58.18 -5.11 3.70
CA VAL A 76 57.49 -4.87 5.00
C VAL A 76 56.14 -5.61 4.95
N PRO A 77 55.63 -6.24 6.03
CA PRO A 77 54.25 -6.73 6.11
C PRO A 77 53.25 -5.62 6.48
N ASP A 78 52.03 -5.69 5.94
CA ASP A 78 50.85 -4.99 6.48
C ASP A 78 49.72 -6.03 6.68
N VAL A 79 48.83 -5.79 7.63
CA VAL A 79 48.16 -6.86 8.39
C VAL A 79 46.73 -7.12 7.95
N THR A 80 46.45 -8.36 7.55
CA THR A 80 45.09 -8.93 7.52
C THR A 80 44.91 -9.95 8.65
N GLU A 81 44.29 -9.52 9.76
CA GLU A 81 43.86 -10.44 10.82
C GLU A 81 42.69 -11.34 10.35
N PRO A 82 42.53 -12.56 10.92
CA PRO A 82 41.67 -13.60 10.36
C PRO A 82 40.19 -13.45 10.73
N ASP A 83 39.31 -13.98 9.86
CA ASP A 83 37.90 -14.21 10.15
C ASP A 83 37.71 -15.15 11.36
N VAL A 84 37.03 -14.67 12.40
CA VAL A 84 36.63 -15.46 13.58
C VAL A 84 35.10 -15.46 13.71
N THR A 85 34.49 -16.64 13.67
CA THR A 85 33.05 -16.82 13.86
C THR A 85 32.69 -17.00 15.33
N GLU A 86 32.01 -16.02 15.91
CA GLU A 86 31.45 -16.03 17.28
C GLU A 86 29.97 -16.51 17.33
N PRO A 87 29.43 -16.87 18.52
CA PRO A 87 28.23 -17.71 18.63
C PRO A 87 26.88 -16.97 18.72
N ASP A 88 25.81 -17.70 18.38
CA ASP A 88 24.39 -17.30 18.57
C ASP A 88 24.04 -17.09 20.05
N VAL A 89 23.60 -15.88 20.43
CA VAL A 89 23.12 -15.54 21.79
C VAL A 89 21.79 -14.80 21.72
N THR A 90 20.81 -15.20 22.55
CA THR A 90 19.48 -14.59 22.61
C THR A 90 19.47 -13.28 23.39
N GLU A 91 18.82 -12.25 22.85
CA GLU A 91 18.68 -10.92 23.45
C GLU A 91 18.03 -10.94 24.87
N PRO A 92 18.61 -10.21 25.85
CA PRO A 92 17.95 -9.85 27.09
C PRO A 92 17.20 -8.51 27.00
N ASP A 93 16.12 -8.38 27.77
CA ASP A 93 15.35 -7.14 27.94
C ASP A 93 16.14 -6.16 28.83
N VAL A 94 16.64 -5.04 28.29
CA VAL A 94 17.50 -4.06 29.00
C VAL A 94 17.04 -2.62 28.76
N THR A 95 17.01 -1.81 29.82
CA THR A 95 16.64 -0.39 29.80
C THR A 95 17.74 0.51 29.23
N GLU A 96 17.34 1.53 28.46
CA GLU A 96 18.23 2.62 28.03
C GLU A 96 18.92 3.31 29.23
N PRO A 97 20.25 3.57 29.16
CA PRO A 97 20.94 4.40 30.12
C PRO A 97 20.83 5.89 29.77
N ASP A 98 20.75 6.77 30.78
CA ASP A 98 20.98 8.21 30.61
C ASP A 98 22.40 8.47 30.10
N VAL A 99 22.52 9.31 29.07
CA VAL A 99 23.81 9.87 28.62
C VAL A 99 23.78 11.37 28.87
N THR A 100 24.60 11.84 29.82
CA THR A 100 24.84 13.27 30.05
C THR A 100 25.80 13.80 28.99
N GLU A 101 25.39 14.84 28.26
CA GLU A 101 26.29 15.63 27.42
C GLU A 101 27.35 16.35 28.30
N PRO A 102 28.60 16.52 27.83
CA PRO A 102 29.64 17.23 28.56
C PRO A 102 29.47 18.75 28.47
N ASP A 103 29.72 19.46 29.57
CA ASP A 103 29.80 20.93 29.58
C ASP A 103 30.90 21.44 28.63
N VAL A 104 30.56 22.43 27.81
CA VAL A 104 31.53 23.28 27.10
C VAL A 104 31.25 24.73 27.51
N THR A 105 32.20 25.33 28.22
CA THR A 105 32.10 26.71 28.70
C THR A 105 32.44 27.70 27.58
N GLU A 106 31.50 28.55 27.20
CA GLU A 106 31.77 29.74 26.38
C GLU A 106 32.54 30.80 27.21
N PRO A 107 33.45 31.58 26.58
CA PRO A 107 34.18 32.65 27.26
C PRO A 107 33.34 33.94 27.40
N ASP A 108 33.52 34.60 28.54
CA ASP A 108 32.80 35.82 28.93
C ASP A 108 33.32 37.07 28.19
N VAL A 109 32.44 37.84 27.54
CA VAL A 109 32.74 39.15 26.93
C VAL A 109 31.57 40.11 27.16
N THR A 110 31.83 41.23 27.84
CA THR A 110 30.83 42.18 28.31
C THR A 110 30.40 43.21 27.26
N GLU A 111 29.10 43.43 27.10
CA GLU A 111 28.55 44.63 26.43
C GLU A 111 28.60 45.88 27.34
N PRO A 112 28.84 47.09 26.80
CA PRO A 112 28.71 48.36 27.51
C PRO A 112 27.38 49.09 27.25
N ASP A 113 26.79 49.69 28.29
CA ASP A 113 25.58 50.55 28.22
C ASP A 113 25.71 51.77 27.30
N VAL A 114 24.65 52.05 26.50
CA VAL A 114 24.15 53.43 26.23
C VAL A 114 22.61 53.42 26.13
N THR A 115 21.96 54.49 26.59
CA THR A 115 20.51 54.68 26.80
C THR A 115 19.68 55.12 25.58
N GLU A 116 18.39 54.77 25.56
CA GLU A 116 17.34 55.46 24.79
C GLU A 116 17.04 56.89 25.30
N PRO A 117 16.40 57.72 24.47
CA PRO A 117 15.33 58.63 24.94
C PRO A 117 14.01 58.51 24.13
N ASP A 118 12.90 58.94 24.76
CA ASP A 118 11.50 58.83 24.28
C ASP A 118 11.20 59.38 22.87
N GLU A 119 10.19 58.78 22.21
CA GLU A 119 9.23 59.51 21.36
C GLU A 119 7.79 59.31 21.87
N THR A 120 7.00 60.39 21.89
CA THR A 120 5.65 60.44 22.51
C THR A 120 4.51 60.27 21.52
N GLU A 121 3.35 59.78 22.01
CA GLU A 121 2.11 59.62 21.24
C GLU A 121 1.61 60.90 20.55
N THR A 122 0.98 60.74 19.39
CA THR A 122 -0.39 61.23 19.12
C THR A 122 -0.95 60.46 17.90
N ALA A 123 -1.89 59.53 18.08
CA ALA A 123 -3.33 59.72 18.28
C ALA A 123 -4.14 59.82 16.97
N GLU A 124 -4.89 58.74 16.72
CA GLU A 124 -6.28 58.73 16.23
C GLU A 124 -6.58 59.03 14.73
N THR A 125 -7.67 58.55 14.12
CA THR A 125 -8.88 57.85 14.64
C THR A 125 -9.49 56.86 13.62
N THR A 126 -10.31 55.92 14.12
CA THR A 126 -11.49 55.20 13.52
C THR A 126 -11.77 55.32 12.00
N ASP A 127 -11.98 54.26 11.19
CA ASP A 127 -12.85 53.06 11.32
C ASP A 127 -14.36 53.34 11.37
N ASP A 128 -15.16 52.81 10.43
CA ASP A 128 -16.34 51.94 10.68
C ASP A 128 -17.10 51.52 9.38
N THR A 129 -17.93 50.47 9.51
CA THR A 129 -19.03 49.91 8.67
C THR A 129 -19.23 50.36 7.20
N ALA A 130 -19.35 49.50 6.18
CA ALA A 130 -19.88 48.13 5.98
C ALA A 130 -21.41 47.96 5.83
N LYS A 131 -21.90 47.79 4.57
CA LYS A 131 -22.94 46.78 4.18
C LYS A 131 -23.22 46.66 2.66
N THR A 132 -23.44 45.40 2.22
CA THR A 132 -24.28 44.91 1.07
C THR A 132 -24.44 45.78 -0.21
N GLY A 133 -24.19 45.32 -1.44
CA GLY A 133 -23.73 44.02 -1.96
C GLY A 133 -24.79 43.21 -2.75
N LYS A 134 -24.66 43.16 -4.09
CA LYS A 134 -25.23 42.14 -5.01
C LYS A 134 -24.60 42.24 -6.43
N SER A 135 -24.26 41.08 -7.01
CA SER A 135 -24.08 40.74 -8.46
C SER A 135 -23.88 41.88 -9.48
N ALA A 136 -22.72 41.97 -10.15
CA ALA A 136 -22.36 41.32 -11.45
C ALA A 136 -22.87 42.11 -12.68
N GLU A 137 -22.24 42.15 -13.86
CA GLU A 137 -21.16 41.35 -14.49
C GLU A 137 -20.04 42.23 -15.12
N ASP A 138 -19.00 41.59 -15.67
CA ASP A 138 -18.06 41.99 -16.75
C ASP A 138 -17.49 43.43 -16.85
N ILE A 139 -16.15 43.55 -16.74
CA ILE A 139 -15.36 44.68 -17.28
C ILE A 139 -14.10 44.15 -18.01
N MET A 140 -13.78 44.81 -19.13
CA MET A 140 -12.57 44.66 -19.94
C MET A 140 -11.73 45.94 -19.89
N ALA A 141 -10.44 45.79 -20.21
CA ALA A 141 -9.52 46.82 -20.73
C ALA A 141 -8.97 47.93 -19.80
N GLU A 142 -7.70 48.24 -20.09
CA GLU A 142 -7.02 49.54 -20.13
C GLU A 142 -7.28 50.63 -19.07
N ASP A 143 -6.18 51.14 -18.51
CA ASP A 143 -5.90 52.59 -18.57
C ASP A 143 -4.39 52.81 -18.81
N SER A 144 -4.01 53.98 -19.30
CA SER A 144 -2.62 54.38 -19.58
C SER A 144 -2.48 55.90 -19.72
N ASN A 145 -1.91 56.57 -18.71
CA ASN A 145 -1.17 57.85 -18.76
C ASN A 145 -0.80 58.31 -17.32
N MET A 146 0.18 59.17 -17.04
CA MET A 146 1.46 59.57 -17.67
C MET A 146 2.19 60.55 -16.70
N VAL A 147 3.44 60.96 -17.02
CA VAL A 147 4.12 62.23 -16.61
C VAL A 147 5.14 62.21 -15.43
N LEU A 148 6.43 62.01 -15.78
CA LEU A 148 7.65 62.80 -15.38
C LEU A 148 8.12 62.87 -13.88
N PRO A 149 9.35 63.39 -13.56
CA PRO A 149 10.68 62.95 -14.04
C PRO A 149 11.87 62.99 -13.01
N ASP A 150 12.91 62.16 -13.23
CA ASP A 150 14.37 62.42 -12.92
C ASP A 150 14.76 62.72 -11.43
N VAL A 151 16.01 63.00 -10.94
CA VAL A 151 17.39 63.10 -11.48
C VAL A 151 18.44 62.57 -10.48
N GLY A 152 19.50 61.88 -10.95
CA GLY A 152 20.88 61.89 -10.39
C GLY A 152 21.26 61.00 -9.17
N VAL A 153 22.55 60.75 -8.85
CA VAL A 153 23.81 60.67 -9.65
C VAL A 153 24.97 60.10 -8.79
N GLU A 154 25.82 59.25 -9.37
CA GLU A 154 27.23 58.84 -9.06
C GLU A 154 27.78 58.62 -7.61
N GLY A 155 28.66 57.60 -7.49
CA GLY A 155 29.58 57.33 -6.37
C GLY A 155 30.29 55.97 -6.58
N ILE A 156 31.61 55.86 -6.36
CA ILE A 156 32.42 54.70 -6.82
C ILE A 156 33.50 54.26 -5.80
N TYR A 157 33.82 52.96 -5.85
CA TYR A 157 34.97 52.22 -5.30
C TYR A 157 34.85 51.58 -3.91
N THR A 158 35.43 50.37 -3.84
CA THR A 158 35.44 49.40 -2.74
C THR A 158 36.90 49.00 -2.45
N ASP A 159 37.29 48.90 -1.18
CA ASP A 159 38.58 48.35 -0.77
C ASP A 159 38.49 46.81 -0.55
N ASP A 160 39.65 46.14 -0.45
CA ASP A 160 39.81 44.69 -0.64
C ASP A 160 39.10 43.75 0.38
N ASP A 161 38.51 44.24 1.48
CA ASP A 161 37.88 43.38 2.50
C ASP A 161 36.61 42.66 2.00
N ASP A 162 35.89 43.21 1.01
CA ASP A 162 34.73 42.54 0.39
C ASP A 162 35.08 41.21 -0.32
N MET A 163 36.37 40.99 -0.65
CA MET A 163 36.82 39.75 -1.30
C MET A 163 36.79 38.51 -0.38
N ALA A 164 36.61 38.69 0.93
CA ALA A 164 36.34 37.58 1.84
C ALA A 164 34.90 37.05 1.68
N ALA A 165 33.90 37.95 1.64
CA ALA A 165 32.47 37.61 1.54
C ALA A 165 32.14 36.90 0.22
N ILE A 166 32.75 37.32 -0.88
CA ILE A 166 32.59 36.69 -2.20
C ILE A 166 33.11 35.24 -2.21
N ARG A 167 34.15 34.93 -1.43
CA ARG A 167 34.69 33.56 -1.34
C ARG A 167 33.78 32.60 -0.56
N GLU A 168 33.13 33.05 0.51
CA GLU A 168 32.17 32.20 1.22
C GLU A 168 30.94 31.88 0.35
N MET A 169 30.48 32.81 -0.50
CA MET A 169 29.42 32.52 -1.47
C MET A 169 29.86 31.48 -2.52
N ILE A 170 31.09 31.55 -3.03
CA ILE A 170 31.61 30.65 -4.07
C ILE A 170 31.75 29.19 -3.60
N ASP A 171 32.14 28.94 -2.34
CA ASP A 171 32.24 27.57 -1.83
C ASP A 171 30.90 27.00 -1.31
N LYS A 172 29.88 27.86 -1.08
CA LYS A 172 28.50 27.42 -0.79
C LYS A 172 27.79 26.85 -2.03
N ASP A 173 28.07 27.41 -3.20
CA ASP A 173 27.50 26.97 -4.49
C ASP A 173 28.10 25.64 -4.99
N LYS A 174 29.22 25.19 -4.41
CA LYS A 174 29.83 23.86 -4.68
C LYS A 174 29.19 22.71 -3.88
N ALA A 175 28.23 22.99 -3.00
CA ALA A 175 27.60 22.01 -2.11
C ALA A 175 26.21 21.52 -2.58
N LEU A 176 25.80 21.85 -3.81
CA LEU A 176 24.59 21.31 -4.44
C LEU A 176 24.95 20.21 -5.44
N ASN A 177 24.52 18.98 -5.15
CA ASN A 177 24.76 17.81 -6.00
C ASN A 177 24.03 17.89 -7.35
N GLU A 178 24.59 17.20 -8.34
CA GLU A 178 24.11 17.13 -9.72
C GLU A 178 22.69 16.54 -9.84
N THR A 179 21.62 17.34 -9.84
CA THR A 179 20.33 16.89 -10.43
C THR A 179 19.36 17.96 -10.94
N ASP A 180 19.65 19.26 -10.82
CA ASP A 180 18.80 20.32 -11.41
C ASP A 180 18.98 20.44 -12.94
N ALA A 181 18.66 19.34 -13.61
CA ALA A 181 18.23 19.35 -14.99
C ALA A 181 16.92 20.16 -15.11
N TYR A 182 16.77 20.82 -16.26
CA TYR A 182 15.62 21.61 -16.70
C TYR A 182 14.27 20.89 -16.45
N SER A 183 13.64 21.14 -15.29
CA SER A 183 12.59 20.27 -14.73
C SER A 183 11.24 20.97 -14.56
N GLU A 184 10.25 20.40 -15.25
CA GLU A 184 8.83 20.28 -14.84
C GLU A 184 8.05 21.51 -14.31
N THR A 185 8.41 22.73 -14.71
CA THR A 185 7.39 23.76 -14.98
C THR A 185 7.37 24.13 -16.46
N LEU A 186 6.39 23.59 -17.18
CA LEU A 186 6.08 23.97 -18.57
C LEU A 186 5.45 25.37 -18.59
N ASP A 187 6.28 26.41 -18.54
CA ASP A 187 5.87 27.73 -19.01
C ASP A 187 5.54 27.66 -20.51
N ALA A 188 4.53 28.42 -20.94
CA ALA A 188 3.96 28.32 -22.29
C ALA A 188 4.89 28.85 -23.40
N THR A 189 6.01 29.47 -23.00
CA THR A 189 7.04 30.10 -23.85
C THR A 189 7.97 29.09 -24.53
N TYR A 190 8.37 28.01 -23.84
CA TYR A 190 9.43 27.08 -24.28
C TYR A 190 8.93 25.79 -24.95
N ARG A 191 7.83 25.87 -25.72
CA ARG A 191 7.22 24.68 -26.38
C ARG A 191 7.81 24.34 -27.76
N TYR A 192 8.69 25.18 -28.31
CA TYR A 192 9.01 25.19 -29.74
C TYR A 192 10.51 25.05 -30.05
N ASN A 193 11.35 25.24 -29.04
CA ASN A 193 12.80 25.10 -29.12
C ASN A 193 13.25 23.69 -28.76
N THR A 194 14.52 23.38 -29.04
CA THR A 194 15.19 22.18 -28.52
C THR A 194 16.14 22.56 -27.37
N SER A 195 16.19 21.72 -26.33
CA SER A 195 17.16 21.84 -25.22
C SER A 195 18.45 21.05 -25.46
N TYR A 196 18.51 20.25 -26.52
CA TYR A 196 19.60 19.28 -26.77
C TYR A 196 21.00 19.92 -26.84
N PHE A 197 21.11 21.10 -27.45
CA PHE A 197 22.35 21.85 -27.52
C PHE A 197 22.62 22.63 -26.22
N TYR A 198 21.61 23.29 -25.64
CA TYR A 198 21.70 24.03 -24.38
C TYR A 198 22.25 23.17 -23.23
N ASN A 199 21.80 21.92 -23.14
CA ASN A 199 22.27 20.98 -22.11
C ASN A 199 23.78 20.64 -22.22
N GLN A 200 24.40 20.87 -23.38
CA GLN A 200 25.84 20.66 -23.64
C GLN A 200 26.68 21.94 -23.49
N LEU A 201 26.05 23.08 -23.24
CA LEU A 201 26.74 24.35 -22.95
C LEU A 201 27.24 24.36 -21.50
N ASN A 202 28.37 25.02 -21.24
CA ASN A 202 28.85 25.29 -19.88
C ASN A 202 28.09 26.47 -19.22
N SER A 203 28.30 26.74 -17.93
CA SER A 203 27.54 27.76 -17.17
C SER A 203 27.59 29.16 -17.79
N ALA A 204 28.76 29.65 -18.24
CA ALA A 204 28.87 30.96 -18.88
C ALA A 204 28.15 31.00 -20.23
N GLU A 205 28.27 29.93 -21.01
CA GLU A 205 27.61 29.76 -22.31
C GLU A 205 26.08 29.69 -22.16
N ARG A 206 25.57 29.03 -21.11
CA ARG A 206 24.14 29.00 -20.77
C ARG A 206 23.62 30.37 -20.37
N THR A 207 24.38 31.15 -19.59
CA THR A 207 24.00 32.53 -19.23
C THR A 207 23.84 33.41 -20.46
N LEU A 208 24.79 33.35 -21.41
CA LEU A 208 24.66 34.02 -22.71
C LEU A 208 23.41 33.54 -23.47
N TYR A 209 23.19 32.23 -23.59
CA TYR A 209 22.04 31.65 -24.29
C TYR A 209 20.69 32.10 -23.68
N ASN A 210 20.61 32.19 -22.35
CA ASN A 210 19.42 32.66 -21.63
C ASN A 210 19.19 34.16 -21.84
N ASN A 211 20.26 34.97 -21.81
CA ASN A 211 20.15 36.41 -22.07
C ASN A 211 19.70 36.69 -23.53
N LEU A 212 20.18 35.91 -24.50
CA LEU A 212 19.69 35.92 -25.88
C LEU A 212 18.20 35.55 -25.96
N ALA A 213 17.76 34.50 -25.25
CA ALA A 213 16.35 34.11 -25.21
C ALA A 213 15.48 35.24 -24.62
N ASN A 214 15.92 35.88 -23.53
CA ASN A 214 15.20 36.97 -22.88
C ASN A 214 15.06 38.20 -23.79
N ALA A 215 16.14 38.63 -24.45
CA ALA A 215 16.11 39.73 -25.42
C ALA A 215 15.16 39.42 -26.59
N CYS A 216 15.17 38.18 -27.10
CA CYS A 216 14.30 37.80 -28.21
C CYS A 216 12.82 37.65 -27.79
N ASN A 217 12.54 37.16 -26.58
CA ASN A 217 11.20 37.08 -26.02
C ASN A 217 10.56 38.47 -25.85
N ALA A 218 11.32 39.48 -25.40
CA ALA A 218 10.84 40.86 -25.29
C ALA A 218 10.39 41.46 -26.64
N VAL A 219 10.99 41.01 -27.75
CA VAL A 219 10.72 41.51 -29.10
C VAL A 219 9.62 40.72 -29.82
N LEU A 220 9.52 39.41 -29.57
CA LEU A 220 8.74 38.43 -30.35
C LEU A 220 7.29 38.85 -30.66
N SER A 221 6.56 39.33 -29.67
CA SER A 221 5.17 39.82 -29.82
C SER A 221 5.01 41.32 -29.56
N SER A 222 6.12 42.05 -29.32
CA SER A 222 6.10 43.50 -29.07
C SER A 222 5.71 44.29 -30.31
N SER A 223 4.91 45.34 -30.13
CA SER A 223 4.56 46.33 -31.17
C SER A 223 5.61 47.43 -31.35
N GLN A 224 6.73 47.38 -30.61
CA GLN A 224 7.85 48.32 -30.76
C GLN A 224 8.46 48.21 -32.16
N THR A 225 8.52 49.34 -32.86
CA THR A 225 9.24 49.46 -34.13
C THR A 225 10.68 49.85 -33.85
N TYR A 226 11.62 49.07 -34.37
CA TYR A 226 13.05 49.36 -34.30
C TYR A 226 13.46 50.24 -35.48
N THR A 227 14.36 51.20 -35.24
CA THR A 227 14.94 52.09 -36.25
C THR A 227 16.27 51.56 -36.83
N SER A 228 16.67 50.36 -36.41
CA SER A 228 17.84 49.66 -36.90
C SER A 228 17.53 48.16 -37.04
N GLN A 229 18.38 47.44 -37.77
CA GLN A 229 18.29 45.99 -37.93
C GLN A 229 18.70 45.17 -36.70
N TYR A 230 18.98 45.81 -35.57
CA TYR A 230 19.44 45.15 -34.34
C TYR A 230 18.42 45.32 -33.22
N ILE A 231 18.23 44.25 -32.45
CA ILE A 231 17.56 44.30 -31.14
C ILE A 231 18.57 44.70 -30.06
N ASP A 232 18.09 44.85 -28.82
CA ASP A 232 18.91 45.26 -27.68
C ASP A 232 20.08 44.30 -27.42
N TYR A 233 21.20 44.82 -26.94
CA TYR A 233 22.44 44.05 -26.82
C TYR A 233 22.39 43.06 -25.65
N VAL A 234 23.08 41.93 -25.82
CA VAL A 234 23.30 40.93 -24.79
C VAL A 234 24.77 40.93 -24.38
N SER A 235 25.04 41.06 -23.08
CA SER A 235 26.38 40.95 -22.52
C SER A 235 26.87 39.51 -22.41
N PHE A 236 28.18 39.32 -22.52
CA PHE A 236 28.87 38.06 -22.27
C PHE A 236 30.25 38.32 -21.65
N ASP A 237 30.77 37.35 -20.89
CA ASP A 237 32.16 37.39 -20.43
C ASP A 237 33.10 36.88 -21.54
N SER A 238 33.93 37.78 -22.07
CA SER A 238 34.92 37.48 -23.11
C SER A 238 36.15 36.72 -22.59
N ASN A 239 36.33 36.60 -21.27
CA ASN A 239 37.35 35.74 -20.66
C ASN A 239 36.89 34.27 -20.67
N SER A 240 35.61 34.01 -20.39
CA SER A 240 35.02 32.66 -20.39
C SER A 240 34.57 32.16 -21.77
N ILE A 241 34.24 33.06 -22.72
CA ILE A 241 33.74 32.69 -24.06
C ILE A 241 34.61 33.33 -25.15
N SER A 242 35.42 32.52 -25.82
CA SER A 242 36.23 32.96 -26.96
C SER A 242 35.38 33.31 -28.19
N SER A 243 35.85 34.22 -29.04
CA SER A 243 35.08 34.73 -30.19
C SER A 243 34.60 33.65 -31.17
N SER A 244 35.37 32.57 -31.35
CA SER A 244 34.96 31.42 -32.18
C SER A 244 33.90 30.55 -31.50
N ARG A 245 33.94 30.40 -30.17
CA ARG A 245 32.91 29.70 -29.41
C ARG A 245 31.63 30.52 -29.30
N LEU A 246 31.75 31.84 -29.17
CA LEU A 246 30.64 32.78 -29.29
C LEU A 246 29.91 32.63 -30.64
N GLU A 247 30.64 32.58 -31.76
CA GLU A 247 30.05 32.31 -33.08
C GLU A 247 29.22 31.01 -33.07
N GLN A 248 29.78 29.90 -32.56
CA GLN A 248 29.07 28.61 -32.46
C GLN A 248 27.78 28.70 -31.63
N ILE A 249 27.82 29.36 -30.47
CA ILE A 249 26.66 29.50 -29.57
C ILE A 249 25.54 30.30 -30.25
N LEU A 250 25.89 31.33 -31.01
CA LEU A 250 24.92 32.16 -31.73
C LEU A 250 24.26 31.40 -32.90
N TYR A 251 25.02 30.59 -33.65
CA TYR A 251 24.45 29.68 -34.65
C TYR A 251 23.56 28.59 -34.02
N MET A 252 24.00 27.97 -32.91
CA MET A 252 23.18 26.99 -32.19
C MET A 252 21.90 27.62 -31.65
N PHE A 253 21.98 28.83 -31.07
CA PHE A 253 20.82 29.57 -30.57
C PHE A 253 19.80 29.84 -31.69
N TYR A 254 20.24 30.35 -32.84
CA TYR A 254 19.37 30.61 -34.00
C TYR A 254 18.63 29.35 -34.45
N TYR A 255 19.35 28.26 -34.72
CA TYR A 255 18.75 27.02 -35.24
C TYR A 255 17.98 26.18 -34.21
N SER A 256 18.18 26.44 -32.92
CA SER A 256 17.48 25.76 -31.82
C SER A 256 16.20 26.47 -31.37
N ASN A 257 16.02 27.75 -31.70
CA ASN A 257 14.89 28.59 -31.29
C ASN A 257 14.07 29.09 -32.48
N PRO A 258 13.44 28.20 -33.26
CA PRO A 258 12.70 28.58 -34.47
C PRO A 258 11.52 29.52 -34.22
N GLN A 259 11.04 29.64 -32.97
CA GLN A 259 10.02 30.62 -32.59
C GLN A 259 10.44 32.08 -32.80
N TYR A 260 11.74 32.39 -32.81
CA TYR A 260 12.26 33.75 -33.08
C TYR A 260 12.38 34.02 -34.60
N PHE A 261 11.29 33.78 -35.34
CA PHE A 261 11.20 33.88 -36.80
C PHE A 261 11.68 35.21 -37.41
N PHE A 262 11.75 36.26 -36.60
CA PHE A 262 12.15 37.60 -37.01
C PHE A 262 13.67 37.82 -37.06
N LEU A 263 14.46 36.93 -36.43
CA LEU A 263 15.93 36.99 -36.42
C LEU A 263 16.53 36.51 -37.74
N THR A 264 17.71 37.04 -38.05
CA THR A 264 18.63 36.44 -39.04
C THR A 264 19.73 35.65 -38.31
N ASN A 265 20.59 34.95 -39.04
CA ASN A 265 21.83 34.37 -38.49
C ASN A 265 22.98 35.41 -38.34
N GLY A 266 22.68 36.70 -38.53
CA GLY A 266 23.62 37.81 -38.44
C GLY A 266 23.72 38.42 -37.04
N TYR A 267 24.91 38.89 -36.69
CA TYR A 267 25.20 39.48 -35.39
C TYR A 267 26.21 40.62 -35.54
N ARG A 268 26.14 41.63 -34.66
CA ARG A 268 27.18 42.67 -34.53
C ARG A 268 27.84 42.57 -33.15
N PHE A 269 29.16 42.49 -33.13
CA PHE A 269 29.96 42.30 -31.92
C PHE A 269 30.50 43.63 -31.37
N GLY A 270 30.61 43.71 -30.04
CA GLY A 270 31.55 44.56 -29.33
C GLY A 270 32.40 43.71 -28.38
N GLN A 271 33.15 44.35 -27.48
CA GLN A 271 34.15 43.67 -26.66
C GLN A 271 33.56 42.63 -25.69
N ASN A 272 32.46 42.99 -24.99
CA ASN A 272 31.77 42.15 -24.01
C ASN A 272 30.24 42.06 -24.29
N PHE A 273 29.81 42.33 -25.53
CA PHE A 273 28.40 42.30 -25.91
C PHE A 273 28.18 41.94 -27.39
N VAL A 274 26.98 41.43 -27.68
CA VAL A 274 26.51 41.08 -29.03
C VAL A 274 25.12 41.64 -29.28
N TYR A 275 24.89 42.15 -30.50
CA TYR A 275 23.58 42.59 -30.99
C TYR A 275 23.05 41.55 -31.98
N PRO A 276 21.94 40.83 -31.68
CA PRO A 276 21.24 39.98 -32.64
C PRO A 276 20.59 40.81 -33.74
N MET A 277 20.69 40.35 -34.99
CA MET A 277 20.09 41.01 -36.15
C MET A 277 18.70 40.45 -36.47
N MET A 278 17.79 41.31 -36.90
CA MET A 278 16.45 40.99 -37.40
C MET A 278 16.27 41.41 -38.86
N TYR A 279 15.36 40.72 -39.58
CA TYR A 279 14.99 41.11 -40.94
C TYR A 279 14.34 42.50 -40.97
N SER A 280 14.56 43.25 -42.05
CA SER A 280 14.01 44.60 -42.29
C SER A 280 12.51 44.70 -42.00
N ASP A 281 11.77 43.73 -42.50
CA ASP A 281 10.31 43.75 -42.57
C ASP A 281 9.71 43.55 -41.16
N TYR A 282 10.45 42.89 -40.27
CA TYR A 282 10.11 42.69 -38.86
C TYR A 282 10.73 43.72 -37.92
N GLN A 283 11.45 44.74 -38.42
CA GLN A 283 11.75 45.94 -37.62
C GLN A 283 10.45 46.66 -37.25
N ASN A 284 9.46 46.67 -38.14
CA ASN A 284 8.11 47.16 -37.87
C ASN A 284 7.38 46.23 -36.89
N GLY A 285 7.09 46.73 -35.68
CA GLY A 285 6.49 45.93 -34.61
C GLY A 285 5.06 45.47 -34.90
N THR A 286 4.30 46.22 -35.71
CA THR A 286 2.96 45.80 -36.14
C THR A 286 3.03 44.64 -37.14
N VAL A 287 3.96 44.68 -38.09
CA VAL A 287 4.19 43.57 -39.03
C VAL A 287 4.65 42.31 -38.28
N ARG A 288 5.62 42.47 -37.36
CA ARG A 288 6.13 41.38 -36.51
C ARG A 288 5.04 40.76 -35.64
N ARG A 289 4.22 41.57 -34.94
CA ARG A 289 3.07 41.08 -34.14
C ARG A 289 2.02 40.36 -34.99
N ASN A 290 1.73 40.85 -36.20
CA ASN A 290 0.78 40.21 -37.10
C ASN A 290 1.30 38.87 -37.66
N ALA A 291 2.61 38.78 -37.94
CA ALA A 291 3.27 37.53 -38.32
C ALA A 291 3.22 36.50 -37.17
N TYR A 292 3.56 36.90 -35.93
CA TYR A 292 3.45 36.07 -34.73
C TYR A 292 2.03 35.51 -34.53
N ASN A 293 0.99 36.36 -34.62
CA ASN A 293 -0.40 35.94 -34.51
C ASN A 293 -0.81 34.95 -35.63
N SER A 294 -0.32 35.16 -36.85
CA SER A 294 -0.60 34.31 -38.01
C SER A 294 0.08 32.93 -37.88
N ILE A 295 1.34 32.91 -37.45
CA ILE A 295 2.09 31.68 -37.14
C ILE A 295 1.39 30.89 -36.04
N ASN A 296 0.94 31.54 -34.96
CA ASN A 296 0.18 30.88 -33.89
C ASN A 296 -1.14 30.27 -34.40
N SER A 297 -1.86 30.96 -35.29
CA SER A 297 -3.11 30.44 -35.88
C SER A 297 -2.89 29.19 -36.74
N ILE A 298 -1.86 29.20 -37.58
CA ILE A 298 -1.44 28.04 -38.38
C ILE A 298 -0.99 26.89 -37.47
N THR A 299 -0.21 27.21 -36.44
CA THR A 299 0.32 26.24 -35.46
C THR A 299 -0.81 25.54 -34.72
N ASN A 300 -1.78 26.27 -34.18
CA ASN A 300 -2.96 25.71 -33.53
C ASN A 300 -3.73 24.78 -34.48
N THR A 301 -3.91 25.20 -35.73
CA THR A 301 -4.61 24.41 -36.76
C THR A 301 -3.86 23.11 -37.09
N TRP A 302 -2.55 23.15 -37.28
CA TRP A 302 -1.73 21.98 -37.59
C TRP A 302 -1.59 21.04 -36.39
N MET A 303 -1.36 21.59 -35.20
CA MET A 303 -1.26 20.81 -33.95
C MET A 303 -2.58 20.14 -33.59
N ALA A 304 -3.74 20.72 -33.92
CA ALA A 304 -5.03 20.05 -33.76
C ALA A 304 -5.17 18.77 -34.60
N ASP A 305 -4.43 18.63 -35.70
CA ASP A 305 -4.33 17.37 -36.46
C ASP A 305 -3.21 16.47 -35.93
N ILE A 306 -2.01 17.01 -35.70
CA ILE A 306 -0.82 16.24 -35.27
C ILE A 306 -1.09 15.55 -33.91
N ASN A 307 -1.85 16.19 -33.02
CA ASN A 307 -2.25 15.61 -31.74
C ASN A 307 -3.30 14.48 -31.85
N LYS A 308 -3.85 14.20 -33.04
CA LYS A 308 -4.69 13.00 -33.31
C LYS A 308 -3.84 11.76 -33.61
N CYS A 309 -2.56 11.95 -33.92
CA CYS A 309 -1.65 10.86 -34.26
C CYS A 309 -1.30 10.03 -33.02
N THR A 310 -1.33 8.69 -33.16
CA THR A 310 -1.34 7.77 -32.01
C THR A 310 0.03 7.45 -31.44
N ASN A 311 1.10 7.78 -32.15
CA ASN A 311 2.48 7.40 -31.83
C ASN A 311 3.49 8.32 -32.56
N ASP A 312 4.74 8.33 -32.10
CA ASP A 312 5.82 9.22 -32.55
C ASP A 312 5.96 9.27 -34.08
N LEU A 313 6.09 8.11 -34.73
CA LEU A 313 6.21 8.01 -36.18
C LEU A 313 4.99 8.62 -36.89
N THR A 314 3.76 8.36 -36.42
CA THR A 314 2.57 8.98 -37.03
C THR A 314 2.47 10.49 -36.80
N LYS A 315 3.08 11.03 -35.72
CA LYS A 315 3.20 12.48 -35.51
C LYS A 315 4.22 13.08 -36.48
N GLU A 316 5.42 12.52 -36.52
CA GLU A 316 6.52 12.92 -37.40
C GLU A 316 6.09 12.90 -38.88
N GLN A 317 5.43 11.82 -39.30
CA GLN A 317 4.80 11.70 -40.63
C GLN A 317 3.79 12.81 -40.91
N ALA A 318 2.89 13.11 -39.97
CA ALA A 318 1.92 14.20 -40.15
C ALA A 318 2.59 15.59 -40.20
N ILE A 319 3.75 15.76 -39.57
CA ILE A 319 4.51 17.02 -39.59
C ILE A 319 5.20 17.21 -40.94
N TYR A 320 6.05 16.28 -41.39
CA TYR A 320 6.75 16.46 -42.67
C TYR A 320 5.77 16.49 -43.85
N GLN A 321 4.66 15.74 -43.78
CA GLN A 321 3.59 15.81 -44.78
C GLN A 321 2.93 17.19 -44.81
N LYS A 322 2.66 17.83 -43.67
CA LYS A 322 2.09 19.18 -43.64
C LYS A 322 3.07 20.21 -44.20
N ILE A 323 4.36 20.08 -43.92
CA ILE A 323 5.40 20.97 -44.45
C ILE A 323 5.54 20.79 -45.98
N ALA A 324 5.83 19.58 -46.47
CA ALA A 324 6.08 19.32 -47.88
C ALA A 324 4.87 19.58 -48.80
N ASN A 325 3.63 19.47 -48.29
CA ASN A 325 2.43 19.84 -49.07
C ASN A 325 2.06 21.33 -48.98
N ALA A 326 2.74 22.13 -48.14
CA ALA A 326 2.38 23.52 -47.88
C ALA A 326 3.44 24.54 -48.30
N VAL A 327 4.65 24.10 -48.65
CA VAL A 327 5.81 24.97 -48.85
C VAL A 327 6.54 24.54 -50.12
N SER A 328 7.09 25.50 -50.87
CA SER A 328 7.87 25.24 -52.08
C SER A 328 9.28 25.85 -52.00
N TYR A 329 10.28 25.14 -52.53
CA TYR A 329 11.67 25.51 -52.42
C TYR A 329 11.98 26.83 -53.13
N SER A 330 12.46 27.83 -52.40
CA SER A 330 12.68 29.18 -52.92
C SER A 330 13.67 29.97 -52.06
N THR A 331 14.54 30.75 -52.71
CA THR A 331 15.53 31.62 -52.06
C THR A 331 15.02 33.06 -51.99
N GLY A 332 14.84 33.59 -50.79
CA GLY A 332 14.33 34.94 -50.51
C GLY A 332 14.79 35.44 -49.15
N ALA A 333 14.42 36.67 -48.79
CA ALA A 333 15.02 37.42 -47.68
C ALA A 333 14.97 36.68 -46.34
N HIS A 334 13.78 36.21 -45.95
CA HIS A 334 13.49 35.50 -44.69
C HIS A 334 13.16 34.02 -44.88
N HIS A 335 13.52 33.46 -46.04
CA HIS A 335 13.27 32.07 -46.44
C HIS A 335 14.13 31.02 -45.68
N GLN A 336 14.90 31.47 -44.68
CA GLN A 336 15.59 30.63 -43.69
C GLN A 336 14.73 30.37 -42.44
N SER A 337 13.65 31.12 -42.26
CA SER A 337 12.82 31.12 -41.04
C SER A 337 11.54 30.30 -41.20
N ILE A 338 10.87 30.01 -40.07
CA ILE A 338 9.52 29.45 -40.09
C ILE A 338 8.47 30.41 -40.66
N ALA A 339 8.75 31.71 -40.75
CA ALA A 339 7.83 32.67 -41.35
C ALA A 339 7.73 32.44 -42.87
N GLY A 340 8.88 32.31 -43.56
CA GLY A 340 8.91 31.97 -44.99
C GLY A 340 8.13 30.68 -45.29
N ALA A 341 8.33 29.65 -44.47
CA ALA A 341 7.60 28.39 -44.60
C ALA A 341 6.08 28.55 -44.38
N LEU A 342 5.64 29.17 -43.28
CA LEU A 342 4.24 29.15 -42.86
C LEU A 342 3.38 30.27 -43.46
N LEU A 343 3.96 31.46 -43.65
CA LEU A 343 3.28 32.66 -44.15
C LEU A 343 3.44 32.77 -45.67
N ASP A 344 4.67 32.86 -46.15
CA ASP A 344 5.00 33.09 -47.57
C ASP A 344 4.92 31.81 -48.43
N ARG A 345 4.83 30.64 -47.78
CA ARG A 345 4.79 29.30 -48.40
C ARG A 345 6.04 28.98 -49.22
N GLN A 346 7.15 29.63 -48.88
CA GLN A 346 8.41 29.59 -49.60
C GLN A 346 9.60 29.61 -48.63
N CYS A 347 10.44 28.58 -48.68
CA CYS A 347 11.69 28.54 -47.91
C CYS A 347 12.76 27.70 -48.61
N TYR A 348 13.99 27.72 -48.10
CA TYR A 348 15.01 26.72 -48.46
C TYR A 348 15.43 25.90 -47.23
N GLY A 349 16.47 25.05 -47.33
CA GLY A 349 16.79 24.00 -46.36
C GLY A 349 16.71 24.40 -44.87
N SER A 350 17.23 25.58 -44.50
CA SER A 350 17.14 26.12 -43.14
C SER A 350 15.70 26.36 -42.67
N GLY A 351 14.84 26.95 -43.50
CA GLY A 351 13.43 27.18 -43.17
C GLY A 351 12.62 25.88 -43.08
N TYR A 352 12.91 24.91 -43.95
CA TYR A 352 12.35 23.55 -43.85
C TYR A 352 12.74 22.91 -42.51
N ALA A 353 14.03 22.91 -42.18
CA ALA A 353 14.55 22.24 -41.00
C ALA A 353 14.13 22.94 -39.69
N MET A 354 14.08 24.27 -39.65
CA MET A 354 13.58 25.03 -38.50
C MET A 354 12.08 24.82 -38.29
N THR A 355 11.29 24.67 -39.36
CA THR A 355 9.85 24.37 -39.26
C THR A 355 9.60 22.95 -38.75
N MET A 356 10.40 21.97 -39.20
CA MET A 356 10.36 20.60 -38.68
C MET A 356 10.72 20.55 -37.19
N THR A 357 11.80 21.22 -36.78
CA THR A 357 12.19 21.38 -35.36
C THR A 357 11.07 22.03 -34.54
N TYR A 358 10.44 23.11 -35.02
CA TYR A 358 9.35 23.81 -34.34
C TYR A 358 8.15 22.87 -34.05
N PHE A 359 7.66 22.16 -35.06
CA PHE A 359 6.48 21.30 -34.91
C PHE A 359 6.77 19.98 -34.19
N CYS A 360 7.97 19.42 -34.33
CA CYS A 360 8.34 18.19 -33.61
C CYS A 360 8.41 18.42 -32.10
N ASN A 361 9.14 19.46 -31.65
CA ASN A 361 9.23 19.77 -30.22
C ASN A 361 7.85 20.18 -29.67
N ALA A 362 7.03 20.92 -30.44
CA ALA A 362 5.63 21.23 -30.06
C ALA A 362 4.73 19.99 -29.91
N ALA A 363 5.01 18.91 -30.64
CA ALA A 363 4.33 17.62 -30.56
C ALA A 363 4.93 16.67 -29.50
N GLY A 364 6.00 17.06 -28.80
CA GLY A 364 6.70 16.24 -27.82
C GLY A 364 7.65 15.21 -28.44
N LEU A 365 8.28 15.54 -29.56
CA LEU A 365 9.34 14.76 -30.20
C LEU A 365 10.66 15.53 -30.12
N ASP A 366 11.69 14.96 -29.51
CA ASP A 366 13.03 15.56 -29.52
C ASP A 366 13.51 15.69 -30.98
N CYS A 367 13.67 16.92 -31.44
CA CYS A 367 14.14 17.21 -32.80
C CYS A 367 15.15 18.34 -32.77
N ILE A 368 16.22 18.18 -33.54
CA ILE A 368 17.29 19.17 -33.71
C ILE A 368 17.48 19.51 -35.19
N THR A 369 18.00 20.70 -35.45
CA THR A 369 18.48 21.14 -36.76
C THR A 369 19.97 20.82 -36.90
N VAL A 370 20.37 20.19 -38.01
CA VAL A 370 21.77 19.87 -38.34
C VAL A 370 22.17 20.61 -39.61
N ILE A 371 23.36 21.22 -39.63
CA ILE A 371 23.79 22.13 -40.71
C ILE A 371 25.21 21.80 -41.25
N THR A 372 25.40 22.01 -42.56
CA THR A 372 26.71 22.07 -43.24
C THR A 372 27.04 23.54 -43.55
N GLU A 373 27.91 23.83 -44.52
CA GLU A 373 28.15 25.21 -44.99
C GLU A 373 27.07 25.69 -45.98
N ASN A 374 26.42 24.75 -46.67
CA ASN A 374 25.49 25.02 -47.77
C ASN A 374 24.08 24.46 -47.57
N HIS A 375 23.83 23.64 -46.53
CA HIS A 375 22.56 22.96 -46.33
C HIS A 375 22.15 22.82 -44.85
N ALA A 376 20.88 22.50 -44.62
CA ALA A 376 20.34 22.18 -43.31
C ALA A 376 19.23 21.12 -43.39
N TRP A 377 19.22 20.18 -42.46
CA TRP A 377 18.23 19.11 -42.29
C TRP A 377 17.99 18.84 -40.80
N ASN A 378 17.35 17.74 -40.43
CA ASN A 378 17.05 17.41 -39.04
C ASN A 378 17.54 16.03 -38.59
N ARG A 379 17.75 15.92 -37.28
CA ARG A 379 17.67 14.63 -36.58
C ARG A 379 16.44 14.65 -35.67
N VAL A 380 15.63 13.61 -35.77
CA VAL A 380 14.41 13.43 -34.99
C VAL A 380 14.46 12.11 -34.22
N LYS A 381 13.98 12.12 -32.98
CA LYS A 381 13.90 10.95 -32.11
C LYS A 381 12.53 10.31 -32.21
N ILE A 382 12.50 9.02 -32.55
CA ILE A 382 11.29 8.23 -32.77
C ILE A 382 11.46 6.90 -32.02
N PHE A 383 10.58 6.61 -31.05
CA PHE A 383 10.62 5.37 -30.26
C PHE A 383 11.98 5.11 -29.57
N ASN A 384 12.60 6.17 -29.02
CA ASN A 384 13.94 6.24 -28.41
C ASN A 384 15.15 6.24 -29.36
N ASP A 385 15.00 5.87 -30.63
CA ASP A 385 16.08 5.93 -31.61
C ASP A 385 16.10 7.28 -32.36
N TRP A 386 17.27 7.78 -32.70
CA TRP A 386 17.42 8.97 -33.55
C TRP A 386 17.57 8.59 -35.02
N TYR A 387 16.98 9.38 -35.91
CA TYR A 387 17.07 9.21 -37.36
C TYR A 387 17.31 10.55 -38.07
N GLU A 388 18.00 10.52 -39.20
CA GLU A 388 18.15 11.66 -40.12
C GLU A 388 16.86 11.84 -40.93
N ILE A 389 16.42 13.08 -41.11
CA ILE A 389 15.34 13.45 -42.03
C ILE A 389 15.62 14.80 -42.71
N ASP A 390 15.39 14.87 -44.02
CA ASP A 390 15.52 16.08 -44.84
C ASP A 390 14.24 16.34 -45.63
N VAL A 391 13.39 17.22 -45.09
CA VAL A 391 12.11 17.58 -45.71
C VAL A 391 12.30 18.42 -46.97
N SER A 392 13.42 19.12 -47.12
CA SER A 392 13.67 19.98 -48.28
C SER A 392 13.91 19.19 -49.57
N LEU A 393 14.41 17.95 -49.46
CA LEU A 393 14.54 17.02 -50.57
C LEU A 393 13.26 16.19 -50.85
N MET A 394 12.23 16.32 -50.01
CA MET A 394 10.91 15.70 -50.24
C MET A 394 10.00 16.58 -51.10
N ASP A 395 10.31 17.87 -51.24
CA ASP A 395 9.59 18.82 -52.09
C ASP A 395 9.88 18.54 -53.58
N GLN A 396 9.21 17.51 -54.09
CA GLN A 396 9.24 17.05 -55.48
C GLN A 396 7.81 16.92 -56.06
N GLY A 397 6.85 17.62 -55.45
CA GLY A 397 5.42 17.58 -55.83
C GLY A 397 4.64 16.44 -55.16
N SER A 398 3.80 15.75 -55.94
CA SER A 398 2.70 14.90 -55.43
C SER A 398 3.10 13.54 -54.83
N TYR A 399 4.38 13.28 -54.61
CA TYR A 399 4.89 12.06 -53.98
C TYR A 399 6.05 12.38 -53.04
N ILE A 400 5.95 11.93 -51.79
CA ILE A 400 7.00 12.14 -50.78
C ILE A 400 8.04 11.03 -50.87
N ASP A 401 9.28 11.41 -51.17
CA ASP A 401 10.38 10.49 -51.35
C ASP A 401 10.95 9.96 -50.02
N SER A 402 10.57 8.72 -49.69
CA SER A 402 11.00 8.02 -48.47
C SER A 402 12.50 7.67 -48.42
N ARG A 403 13.30 8.07 -49.42
CA ARG A 403 14.77 8.03 -49.34
C ARG A 403 15.33 9.07 -48.36
N TYR A 404 14.63 10.18 -48.12
CA TYR A 404 15.09 11.27 -47.25
C TYR A 404 14.38 11.31 -45.88
N CYS A 405 13.51 10.34 -45.57
CA CYS A 405 12.90 10.21 -44.24
C CYS A 405 13.52 9.07 -43.43
N ASN A 406 13.84 9.37 -42.16
CA ASN A 406 14.13 8.42 -41.09
C ASN A 406 15.19 7.36 -41.42
N LYS A 407 16.39 7.82 -41.81
CA LYS A 407 17.53 6.97 -42.16
C LYS A 407 18.71 7.12 -41.19
N SER A 408 19.75 6.30 -41.37
CA SER A 408 21.00 6.42 -40.63
C SER A 408 21.93 7.48 -41.23
N THR A 409 22.84 8.02 -40.43
CA THR A 409 23.88 8.97 -40.91
C THR A 409 24.68 8.36 -42.06
N THR A 410 25.04 7.07 -41.97
CA THR A 410 25.74 6.34 -43.04
C THR A 410 24.93 6.21 -44.32
N TYR A 411 23.60 6.11 -44.23
CA TYR A 411 22.74 6.14 -45.41
C TYR A 411 22.73 7.54 -46.03
N PHE A 412 22.59 8.61 -45.23
CA PHE A 412 22.64 9.99 -45.71
C PHE A 412 24.00 10.33 -46.36
N GLN A 413 25.12 9.89 -45.79
CA GLN A 413 26.45 9.99 -46.39
C GLN A 413 26.52 9.31 -47.78
N SER A 414 25.79 8.22 -48.02
CA SER A 414 25.66 7.59 -49.35
C SER A 414 24.86 8.40 -50.38
N LEU A 415 24.28 9.53 -49.97
CA LEU A 415 23.57 10.49 -50.82
C LEU A 415 24.46 11.68 -51.24
N ASP A 416 25.64 11.87 -50.63
CA ASP A 416 26.48 13.06 -50.83
C ASP A 416 26.78 13.36 -52.31
N SER A 417 27.13 12.33 -53.07
CA SER A 417 27.43 12.42 -54.51
C SER A 417 26.22 12.70 -55.41
N ARG A 418 24.98 12.64 -54.88
CA ARG A 418 23.74 12.95 -55.62
C ARG A 418 23.25 14.38 -55.42
N HIS A 419 23.62 15.03 -54.31
CA HIS A 419 23.06 16.34 -53.92
C HIS A 419 24.10 17.40 -53.58
N ASN A 420 25.38 17.05 -53.46
CA ASN A 420 26.47 17.97 -53.08
C ASN A 420 26.26 18.66 -51.71
N ILE A 421 25.62 17.95 -50.77
CA ILE A 421 25.25 18.45 -49.44
C ILE A 421 26.34 18.20 -48.38
N ASN A 422 27.17 17.16 -48.57
CA ASN A 422 28.30 16.81 -47.70
C ASN A 422 27.89 16.52 -46.23
N TYR A 423 26.91 15.63 -46.05
CA TYR A 423 26.55 15.00 -44.78
C TYR A 423 27.75 14.30 -44.10
N THR A 424 28.84 14.03 -44.83
CA THR A 424 30.11 13.56 -44.28
C THR A 424 30.87 14.62 -43.44
N VAL A 425 30.71 15.92 -43.71
CA VAL A 425 31.41 17.01 -43.00
C VAL A 425 30.42 17.89 -42.23
N MET A 426 30.11 17.48 -41.00
CA MET A 426 29.32 18.30 -40.07
C MET A 426 30.17 19.45 -39.53
N ASN A 427 29.61 20.65 -39.52
CA ASN A 427 30.37 21.89 -39.69
C ASN A 427 31.17 22.35 -38.43
N LYS A 428 32.04 23.36 -38.59
CA LYS A 428 32.74 24.13 -37.53
C LYS A 428 31.83 24.63 -36.41
N TYR A 429 30.51 24.62 -36.63
CA TYR A 429 29.49 25.02 -35.67
C TYR A 429 29.25 23.99 -34.55
N TYR A 430 29.76 22.76 -34.68
CA TYR A 430 29.58 21.67 -33.70
C TYR A 430 30.87 21.23 -32.98
N THR A 431 31.94 22.03 -32.98
CA THR A 431 33.12 21.72 -32.15
C THR A 431 32.73 21.68 -30.68
N ASN A 432 33.22 20.67 -29.94
CA ASN A 432 32.87 20.40 -28.54
C ASN A 432 31.37 20.19 -28.29
N ILE A 433 30.61 19.74 -29.31
CA ILE A 433 29.19 19.37 -29.20
C ILE A 433 29.02 17.95 -29.76
N THR A 434 28.38 17.08 -29.00
CA THR A 434 28.01 15.74 -29.46
C THR A 434 26.65 15.79 -30.14
N LEU A 435 26.58 15.35 -31.39
CA LEU A 435 25.32 15.17 -32.12
C LEU A 435 24.76 13.75 -31.86
N PRO A 436 23.42 13.56 -31.85
CA PRO A 436 22.81 12.29 -31.47
C PRO A 436 22.99 11.25 -32.59
N SER A 437 23.27 10.00 -32.22
CA SER A 437 23.74 8.99 -33.17
C SER A 437 22.60 8.30 -33.94
N CYS A 438 22.50 8.54 -35.25
CA CYS A 438 21.51 7.95 -36.13
C CYS A 438 22.05 6.67 -36.80
N VAL A 439 21.94 5.53 -36.12
CA VAL A 439 22.53 4.24 -36.59
C VAL A 439 21.54 3.31 -37.31
N LYS A 440 20.23 3.58 -37.25
CA LYS A 440 19.18 2.73 -37.84
C LYS A 440 18.58 3.37 -39.09
N ASN A 441 18.13 2.52 -40.01
CA ASN A 441 17.28 2.91 -41.13
C ASN A 441 15.86 2.40 -40.86
N ASP A 442 14.86 3.21 -41.23
CA ASP A 442 13.44 2.86 -41.24
C ASP A 442 12.89 2.47 -39.85
N PRO A 443 12.28 3.41 -39.09
CA PRO A 443 11.74 3.16 -37.77
C PRO A 443 10.62 2.12 -37.83
N ALA A 444 10.98 0.87 -37.57
CA ALA A 444 10.04 -0.19 -37.26
C ALA A 444 9.22 0.27 -36.04
N SER A 445 7.94 0.56 -36.26
CA SER A 445 7.03 0.96 -35.18
C SER A 445 7.05 -0.09 -34.06
N PRO A 446 6.87 0.28 -32.78
CA PRO A 446 6.64 -0.68 -31.70
C PRO A 446 5.31 -1.47 -31.86
N ASN A 447 4.53 -1.14 -32.91
CA ASN A 447 3.49 -1.97 -33.53
C ASN A 447 4.05 -3.11 -34.41
N ALA A 448 5.34 -3.36 -34.41
CA ALA A 448 5.85 -4.72 -34.53
C ALA A 448 5.12 -5.58 -33.49
N LEU A 449 4.86 -6.84 -33.82
CA LEU A 449 4.15 -7.72 -32.89
C LEU A 449 4.92 -7.92 -31.58
N ASN A 450 6.21 -7.59 -31.51
CA ASN A 450 7.09 -7.85 -30.36
C ASN A 450 6.90 -9.30 -29.87
N LEU A 451 6.79 -10.19 -30.85
CA LEU A 451 6.44 -11.59 -30.65
C LEU A 451 7.49 -12.20 -29.73
N LYS A 452 7.03 -12.84 -28.66
CA LYS A 452 7.91 -13.52 -27.71
C LYS A 452 7.31 -14.83 -27.30
N VAL A 453 8.16 -15.85 -27.22
CA VAL A 453 7.82 -17.12 -26.61
C VAL A 453 7.98 -16.95 -25.10
N THR A 454 6.87 -16.73 -24.39
CA THR A 454 6.86 -16.53 -22.93
C THR A 454 7.07 -17.83 -22.15
N SER A 455 6.88 -18.97 -22.82
CA SER A 455 7.22 -20.29 -22.31
C SER A 455 7.36 -21.27 -23.46
N ALA A 456 8.34 -22.17 -23.39
CA ALA A 456 8.46 -23.32 -24.30
C ALA A 456 8.78 -24.55 -23.45
N ILE A 457 7.75 -25.26 -22.98
CA ILE A 457 7.91 -26.41 -22.08
C ILE A 457 6.87 -27.49 -22.37
N ASN A 458 7.22 -28.76 -22.08
CA ASN A 458 6.31 -29.90 -22.06
C ASN A 458 5.49 -30.08 -23.36
N GLY A 459 6.11 -29.86 -24.53
CA GLY A 459 5.46 -29.97 -25.83
C GLY A 459 4.50 -28.83 -26.18
N THR A 460 4.62 -27.68 -25.50
CA THR A 460 3.88 -26.46 -25.83
C THR A 460 4.80 -25.25 -25.97
N ALA A 461 4.32 -24.23 -26.69
CA ALA A 461 4.92 -22.91 -26.74
C ALA A 461 3.85 -21.82 -26.55
N SER A 462 3.98 -21.05 -25.48
CA SER A 462 3.11 -19.91 -25.19
C SER A 462 3.69 -18.66 -25.84
N LEU A 463 2.92 -18.08 -26.76
CA LEU A 463 3.26 -16.89 -27.52
C LEU A 463 2.51 -15.68 -26.94
N GLN A 464 3.18 -14.53 -26.90
CA GLN A 464 2.58 -13.22 -26.60
C GLN A 464 3.06 -12.18 -27.59
N TRP A 465 2.20 -11.21 -27.92
CA TRP A 465 2.51 -10.07 -28.78
C TRP A 465 1.83 -8.76 -28.31
N SER A 466 2.25 -7.64 -28.89
CA SER A 466 1.57 -6.33 -28.84
C SER A 466 0.20 -6.41 -29.49
N LYS A 467 -0.84 -5.81 -28.91
CA LYS A 467 -2.09 -5.58 -29.66
C LYS A 467 -1.88 -4.49 -30.70
N ILE A 468 -2.18 -4.79 -31.95
CA ILE A 468 -2.15 -3.85 -33.06
C ILE A 468 -3.53 -3.16 -33.15
N PRO A 469 -3.62 -1.82 -33.06
CA PRO A 469 -4.87 -1.10 -33.23
C PRO A 469 -5.49 -1.37 -34.61
N GLY A 470 -6.81 -1.55 -34.67
CA GLY A 470 -7.54 -1.84 -35.91
C GLY A 470 -7.39 -3.27 -36.44
N ALA A 471 -6.55 -4.13 -35.84
CA ALA A 471 -6.44 -5.52 -36.25
C ALA A 471 -7.67 -6.34 -35.85
N SER A 472 -8.32 -6.99 -36.82
CA SER A 472 -9.52 -7.81 -36.60
C SER A 472 -9.21 -9.25 -36.15
N GLN A 473 -8.05 -9.78 -36.55
CA GLN A 473 -7.62 -11.15 -36.27
C GLN A 473 -6.09 -11.27 -36.35
N TYR A 474 -5.52 -12.22 -35.59
CA TYR A 474 -4.13 -12.65 -35.67
C TYR A 474 -4.06 -14.11 -36.10
N ASN A 475 -3.25 -14.41 -37.12
CA ASN A 475 -2.94 -15.77 -37.57
C ASN A 475 -1.58 -16.21 -37.02
N VAL A 476 -1.50 -17.45 -36.54
CA VAL A 476 -0.32 -18.04 -35.91
C VAL A 476 0.24 -19.16 -36.79
N TYR A 477 1.55 -19.18 -36.97
CA TYR A 477 2.28 -20.14 -37.80
C TYR A 477 3.48 -20.71 -37.04
N THR A 478 3.81 -21.98 -37.28
CA THR A 478 5.17 -22.49 -37.06
C THR A 478 6.01 -22.33 -38.31
N TYR A 479 7.32 -22.24 -38.14
CA TYR A 479 8.32 -22.18 -39.20
C TYR A 479 9.37 -23.28 -39.00
N MET A 480 9.53 -24.15 -40.00
CA MET A 480 10.55 -25.20 -40.03
C MET A 480 11.03 -25.40 -41.47
N ASN A 481 12.35 -25.61 -41.65
CA ASN A 481 12.97 -25.97 -42.94
C ASN A 481 12.60 -25.06 -44.13
N GLY A 482 12.33 -23.78 -43.89
CA GLY A 482 11.90 -22.80 -44.91
C GLY A 482 10.39 -22.63 -45.08
N TYR A 483 9.57 -23.51 -44.48
CA TYR A 483 8.12 -23.54 -44.68
C TYR A 483 7.36 -23.00 -43.46
N LEU A 484 6.33 -22.18 -43.74
CA LEU A 484 5.33 -21.78 -42.74
C LEU A 484 4.16 -22.77 -42.74
N THR A 485 3.80 -23.28 -41.57
CA THR A 485 2.60 -24.09 -41.35
C THR A 485 1.62 -23.32 -40.47
N TYR A 486 0.39 -23.15 -40.93
CA TYR A 486 -0.66 -22.46 -40.17
C TYR A 486 -1.16 -23.33 -39.01
N ILE A 487 -1.25 -22.73 -37.81
CA ILE A 487 -1.63 -23.40 -36.56
C ILE A 487 -3.03 -23.01 -36.10
N GLY A 488 -3.48 -21.80 -36.43
CA GLY A 488 -4.77 -21.27 -36.01
C GLY A 488 -4.76 -19.75 -35.89
N ALA A 489 -5.86 -19.20 -35.38
CA ALA A 489 -6.04 -17.76 -35.27
C ALA A 489 -6.74 -17.35 -33.96
N THR A 490 -6.60 -16.08 -33.59
CA THR A 490 -7.16 -15.51 -32.35
C THR A 490 -7.45 -14.01 -32.52
N THR A 491 -8.35 -13.47 -31.70
CA THR A 491 -8.58 -12.02 -31.53
C THR A 491 -7.89 -11.47 -30.27
N GLY A 492 -7.31 -12.35 -29.45
CA GLY A 492 -6.40 -12.01 -28.36
C GLY A 492 -4.98 -11.75 -28.84
N ASN A 493 -4.10 -11.36 -27.91
CA ASN A 493 -2.67 -11.13 -28.16
C ASN A 493 -1.76 -12.16 -27.49
N THR A 494 -2.30 -13.35 -27.28
CA THR A 494 -1.60 -14.55 -26.79
C THR A 494 -2.17 -15.77 -27.50
N TYR A 495 -1.33 -16.81 -27.64
CA TYR A 495 -1.73 -18.11 -28.19
C TYR A 495 -0.82 -19.20 -27.65
N THR A 496 -1.35 -20.39 -27.36
CA THR A 496 -0.54 -21.54 -26.94
C THR A 496 -0.51 -22.56 -28.07
N VAL A 497 0.65 -22.77 -28.67
CA VAL A 497 0.89 -23.85 -29.62
C VAL A 497 1.09 -25.14 -28.82
N THR A 498 0.44 -26.22 -29.23
CA THR A 498 0.47 -27.54 -28.55
C THR A 498 0.86 -28.64 -29.53
N GLY A 499 1.34 -29.77 -29.01
CA GLY A 499 1.75 -30.92 -29.86
C GLY A 499 3.15 -30.77 -30.45
N LEU A 500 3.99 -29.96 -29.83
CA LEU A 500 5.41 -29.81 -30.18
C LEU A 500 6.22 -30.94 -29.54
N THR A 501 7.34 -31.31 -30.17
CA THR A 501 8.29 -32.27 -29.61
C THR A 501 9.32 -31.55 -28.72
N ASN A 502 9.52 -32.03 -27.50
CA ASN A 502 10.57 -31.48 -26.63
C ASN A 502 11.97 -31.71 -27.23
N ASN A 503 12.87 -30.76 -26.98
CA ASN A 503 14.24 -30.67 -27.50
C ASN A 503 14.35 -30.44 -29.03
N VAL A 504 13.23 -30.20 -29.74
CA VAL A 504 13.21 -29.77 -31.15
C VAL A 504 13.04 -28.25 -31.23
N ARG A 505 13.84 -27.57 -32.06
CA ARG A 505 13.75 -26.12 -32.26
C ARG A 505 12.67 -25.78 -33.28
N TYR A 506 11.68 -24.98 -32.88
CA TYR A 506 10.63 -24.44 -33.74
C TYR A 506 10.81 -22.94 -33.92
N GLY A 507 10.56 -22.44 -35.13
CA GLY A 507 10.26 -21.01 -35.34
C GLY A 507 8.77 -20.75 -35.18
N PHE A 508 8.41 -19.55 -34.74
CA PHE A 508 7.02 -19.08 -34.61
C PHE A 508 6.88 -17.73 -35.29
N LEU A 509 5.81 -17.56 -36.05
CA LEU A 509 5.45 -16.30 -36.70
C LEU A 509 3.99 -15.98 -36.40
N VAL A 510 3.68 -14.70 -36.23
CA VAL A 510 2.31 -14.19 -36.13
C VAL A 510 2.14 -13.11 -37.19
N ARG A 511 0.96 -13.06 -37.82
CA ARG A 511 0.55 -12.04 -38.80
C ARG A 511 -0.85 -11.55 -38.47
N TYR A 512 -1.24 -10.35 -38.87
CA TYR A 512 -2.51 -9.75 -38.47
C TYR A 512 -3.32 -9.19 -39.65
N TYR A 513 -4.64 -9.16 -39.51
CA TYR A 513 -5.56 -8.60 -40.51
C TYR A 513 -6.00 -7.18 -40.16
N ILE A 514 -5.79 -6.22 -41.06
CA ILE A 514 -6.43 -4.89 -41.03
C ILE A 514 -7.23 -4.71 -42.32
N ASN A 515 -8.51 -4.33 -42.20
CA ASN A 515 -9.41 -4.09 -43.34
C ASN A 515 -9.41 -5.22 -44.39
N GLY A 516 -9.34 -6.48 -43.94
CA GLY A 516 -9.30 -7.68 -44.81
C GLY A 516 -7.91 -8.04 -45.36
N ASN A 517 -6.90 -7.18 -45.22
CA ASN A 517 -5.54 -7.42 -45.71
C ASN A 517 -4.64 -8.02 -44.62
N LEU A 518 -3.91 -9.08 -44.94
CA LEU A 518 -2.98 -9.76 -44.03
C LEU A 518 -1.59 -9.08 -44.06
N SER A 519 -1.05 -8.73 -42.91
CA SER A 519 0.25 -8.07 -42.75
C SER A 519 1.37 -8.81 -43.49
N SER A 520 2.34 -8.06 -44.04
CA SER A 520 3.60 -8.63 -44.52
C SER A 520 4.43 -9.24 -43.36
N TYR A 521 5.52 -9.91 -43.71
CA TYR A 521 6.53 -10.41 -42.76
C TYR A 521 7.89 -10.54 -43.47
N THR A 522 8.96 -10.63 -42.67
CA THR A 522 10.35 -10.86 -43.07
C THR A 522 10.90 -12.08 -42.34
N ALA A 523 12.12 -12.52 -42.69
CA ALA A 523 12.81 -13.59 -41.95
C ALA A 523 13.09 -13.23 -40.48
N ASN A 524 13.18 -11.94 -40.15
CA ASN A 524 13.48 -11.44 -38.80
C ASN A 524 12.25 -11.48 -37.86
N ASP A 525 11.04 -11.59 -38.41
CA ASP A 525 9.79 -11.70 -37.62
C ASP A 525 9.55 -13.12 -37.07
N VAL A 526 10.41 -14.09 -37.42
CA VAL A 526 10.32 -15.48 -36.94
C VAL A 526 11.10 -15.64 -35.64
N VAL A 527 10.37 -15.88 -34.55
CA VAL A 527 10.93 -16.02 -33.20
C VAL A 527 11.08 -17.50 -32.86
N TYR A 528 12.28 -17.93 -32.49
CA TYR A 528 12.57 -19.34 -32.25
C TYR A 528 12.51 -19.72 -30.77
N ALA A 529 12.01 -20.91 -30.48
CA ALA A 529 12.22 -21.57 -29.20
C ALA A 529 12.32 -23.09 -29.35
N THR A 530 13.00 -23.71 -28.41
CA THR A 530 13.09 -25.17 -28.26
C THR A 530 12.29 -25.54 -27.01
N PRO A 531 11.12 -26.21 -27.12
CA PRO A 531 10.38 -26.66 -25.94
C PRO A 531 11.22 -27.64 -25.12
N THR A 532 11.37 -27.38 -23.82
CA THR A 532 12.14 -28.25 -22.91
C THR A 532 11.23 -28.99 -21.95
N TYR A 533 11.78 -29.87 -21.11
CA TYR A 533 11.04 -30.33 -19.94
C TYR A 533 11.03 -29.20 -18.90
N SER A 534 9.88 -28.96 -18.27
CA SER A 534 9.74 -27.92 -17.25
C SER A 534 10.82 -28.04 -16.16
N PRO A 535 11.55 -26.95 -15.83
CA PRO A 535 12.51 -26.97 -14.74
C PRO A 535 11.82 -27.36 -13.43
N LYS A 536 12.45 -28.28 -12.70
CA LYS A 536 11.92 -28.82 -11.44
C LYS A 536 12.57 -28.14 -10.23
N PRO A 537 11.82 -27.94 -9.13
CA PRO A 537 12.42 -27.57 -7.86
C PRO A 537 13.20 -28.77 -7.30
N VAL A 538 14.48 -28.60 -7.04
CA VAL A 538 15.33 -29.62 -6.41
C VAL A 538 15.32 -29.38 -4.91
N ILE A 539 14.91 -30.36 -4.11
CA ILE A 539 14.93 -30.26 -2.64
C ILE A 539 16.39 -30.20 -2.19
N THR A 540 16.79 -29.06 -1.62
CA THR A 540 18.17 -28.79 -1.18
C THR A 540 18.43 -29.20 0.27
N LYS A 541 17.39 -29.24 1.11
CA LYS A 541 17.48 -29.67 2.50
C LYS A 541 16.15 -30.25 2.97
N VAL A 542 16.22 -31.31 3.77
CA VAL A 542 15.10 -31.79 4.59
C VAL A 542 15.60 -31.95 6.02
N ILE A 543 15.05 -31.16 6.94
CA ILE A 543 15.34 -31.24 8.37
C ILE A 543 14.17 -31.97 9.03
N PRO A 544 14.29 -33.27 9.37
CA PRO A 544 13.26 -33.99 10.11
C PRO A 544 13.11 -33.38 11.51
N GLY A 545 11.87 -33.20 11.94
CA GLY A 545 11.52 -32.65 13.24
C GLY A 545 10.39 -33.41 13.90
N SER A 546 10.00 -32.93 15.08
CA SER A 546 9.07 -33.63 15.98
C SER A 546 7.66 -33.69 15.39
N GLY A 547 7.29 -34.81 14.76
CA GLY A 547 6.05 -34.96 13.99
C GLY A 547 5.95 -34.08 12.72
N GLN A 548 7.08 -33.62 12.18
CA GLN A 548 7.15 -32.69 11.04
C GLN A 548 8.45 -32.84 10.24
N ALA A 549 8.56 -32.17 9.11
CA ALA A 549 9.83 -31.95 8.41
C ALA A 549 9.86 -30.54 7.82
N TYR A 550 10.96 -29.81 7.97
CA TYR A 550 11.19 -28.55 7.26
C TYR A 550 11.95 -28.84 5.96
N LEU A 551 11.45 -28.32 4.85
CA LEU A 551 12.03 -28.51 3.52
C LEU A 551 12.44 -27.17 2.92
N THR A 552 13.57 -27.16 2.21
CA THR A 552 13.97 -26.08 1.29
C THR A 552 14.25 -26.65 -0.09
N TRP A 553 14.04 -25.87 -1.14
CA TRP A 553 14.31 -26.27 -2.53
C TRP A 553 14.82 -25.11 -3.39
N THR A 554 15.39 -25.43 -4.55
CA THR A 554 15.84 -24.43 -5.52
C THR A 554 14.67 -23.59 -6.05
N ALA A 555 14.91 -22.30 -6.22
CA ALA A 555 13.96 -21.42 -6.91
C ALA A 555 13.82 -21.84 -8.38
N VAL A 556 12.59 -21.89 -8.88
CA VAL A 556 12.28 -22.15 -10.29
C VAL A 556 11.83 -20.85 -10.93
N SER A 557 12.56 -20.38 -11.95
CA SER A 557 12.21 -19.14 -12.65
C SER A 557 10.82 -19.22 -13.28
N GLY A 558 10.01 -18.17 -13.09
CA GLY A 558 8.61 -18.13 -13.54
C GLY A 558 7.63 -18.99 -12.73
N ALA A 559 8.05 -19.62 -11.63
CA ALA A 559 7.13 -20.34 -10.75
C ALA A 559 6.26 -19.37 -9.94
N THR A 560 4.94 -19.50 -10.11
CA THR A 560 3.94 -18.69 -9.40
C THR A 560 3.51 -19.31 -8.07
N ASN A 561 3.79 -20.60 -7.86
CA ASN A 561 3.42 -21.36 -6.67
C ASN A 561 4.22 -22.68 -6.64
N TYR A 562 4.37 -23.29 -5.46
CA TYR A 562 4.92 -24.62 -5.25
C TYR A 562 3.89 -25.51 -4.53
N ALA A 563 3.80 -26.78 -4.90
CA ALA A 563 2.96 -27.79 -4.26
C ALA A 563 3.85 -28.87 -3.63
N VAL A 564 3.71 -29.07 -2.32
CA VAL A 564 4.54 -30.00 -1.55
C VAL A 564 3.76 -31.28 -1.24
N TYR A 565 4.36 -32.43 -1.51
CA TYR A 565 3.74 -33.74 -1.36
C TYR A 565 4.57 -34.65 -0.46
N THR A 566 3.88 -35.50 0.31
CA THR A 566 4.49 -36.65 1.01
C THR A 566 4.03 -37.97 0.40
N LYS A 567 4.96 -38.92 0.27
CA LYS A 567 4.72 -40.31 -0.08
C LYS A 567 4.94 -41.21 1.14
N ASN A 568 3.98 -42.07 1.46
CA ASN A 568 4.11 -43.16 2.45
C ASN A 568 3.32 -44.38 1.93
N ASN A 569 3.88 -45.59 2.02
CA ASN A 569 3.28 -46.84 1.52
C ASN A 569 2.65 -46.71 0.11
N ASN A 570 3.39 -46.07 -0.80
CA ASN A 570 2.98 -45.70 -2.17
C ASN A 570 1.78 -44.75 -2.31
N GLN A 571 1.10 -44.35 -1.23
CA GLN A 571 0.10 -43.29 -1.24
C GLN A 571 0.76 -41.90 -1.24
N TRP A 572 0.27 -41.02 -2.10
CA TRP A 572 0.69 -39.61 -2.18
C TRP A 572 -0.34 -38.72 -1.50
N VAL A 573 0.13 -37.77 -0.68
CA VAL A 573 -0.69 -36.78 0.02
C VAL A 573 -0.13 -35.39 -0.26
N LEU A 574 -0.94 -34.51 -0.85
CA LEU A 574 -0.66 -33.07 -0.94
C LEU A 574 -0.70 -32.46 0.46
N ARG A 575 0.33 -31.69 0.83
CA ARG A 575 0.47 -31.09 2.16
C ARG A 575 0.21 -29.59 2.18
N GLY A 576 0.34 -28.92 1.04
CA GLY A 576 -0.01 -27.51 0.91
C GLY A 576 0.55 -26.88 -0.37
N TYR A 577 0.25 -25.59 -0.51
CA TYR A 577 0.79 -24.71 -1.52
C TYR A 577 1.58 -23.58 -0.86
N THR A 578 2.62 -23.07 -1.50
CA THR A 578 3.43 -21.95 -1.00
C THR A 578 4.12 -21.19 -2.14
N THR A 579 4.28 -19.88 -2.02
CA THR A 579 5.09 -19.06 -2.94
C THR A 579 6.57 -19.04 -2.54
N ALA A 580 6.90 -19.41 -1.30
CA ALA A 580 8.27 -19.49 -0.81
C ALA A 580 9.00 -20.74 -1.30
N THR A 581 10.34 -20.70 -1.28
CA THR A 581 11.23 -21.85 -1.56
C THR A 581 11.40 -22.80 -0.36
N SER A 582 10.49 -22.74 0.62
CA SER A 582 10.49 -23.60 1.79
C SER A 582 9.09 -23.87 2.35
N MET A 583 8.96 -24.96 3.12
CA MET A 583 7.74 -25.30 3.87
C MET A 583 8.06 -26.24 5.04
N THR A 584 7.44 -26.00 6.19
CA THR A 584 7.33 -27.00 7.26
C THR A 584 6.11 -27.89 6.99
N VAL A 585 6.34 -29.13 6.57
CA VAL A 585 5.30 -30.15 6.44
C VAL A 585 5.02 -30.76 7.81
N THR A 586 3.79 -30.61 8.29
CA THR A 586 3.37 -31.06 9.62
C THR A 586 2.33 -32.18 9.55
N GLY A 587 1.95 -32.73 10.71
CA GLY A 587 1.02 -33.86 10.79
C GLY A 587 1.62 -35.14 10.22
N LEU A 588 2.89 -35.40 10.56
CA LEU A 588 3.61 -36.62 10.19
C LEU A 588 3.77 -37.53 11.41
N THR A 589 3.64 -38.84 11.21
CA THR A 589 3.88 -39.83 12.27
C THR A 589 5.38 -40.00 12.44
N GLY A 590 5.92 -39.46 13.55
CA GLY A 590 7.33 -39.62 13.88
C GLY A 590 7.72 -41.09 13.99
N GLY A 591 8.90 -41.43 13.46
CA GLY A 591 9.37 -42.82 13.31
C GLY A 591 8.98 -43.49 11.98
N LEU A 592 8.02 -42.95 11.20
CA LEU A 592 7.75 -43.44 9.84
C LEU A 592 8.60 -42.69 8.81
N LYS A 593 9.16 -43.42 7.83
CA LYS A 593 9.91 -42.84 6.71
C LYS A 593 8.95 -42.28 5.66
N TYR A 594 9.04 -40.99 5.39
CA TYR A 594 8.28 -40.32 4.32
C TYR A 594 9.22 -39.96 3.16
N GLY A 595 8.75 -40.15 1.94
CA GLY A 595 9.32 -39.49 0.76
C GLY A 595 8.69 -38.12 0.58
N PHE A 596 9.45 -37.13 0.15
CA PHE A 596 8.99 -35.77 -0.09
C PHE A 596 9.29 -35.36 -1.52
N ALA A 597 8.34 -34.71 -2.19
CA ALA A 597 8.53 -34.15 -3.52
C ALA A 597 7.85 -32.78 -3.62
N VAL A 598 8.40 -31.90 -4.45
CA VAL A 598 7.88 -30.56 -4.71
C VAL A 598 7.58 -30.42 -6.20
N LYS A 599 6.48 -29.75 -6.54
CA LYS A 599 6.13 -29.36 -7.91
C LYS A 599 6.12 -27.83 -8.01
N ALA A 600 6.61 -27.27 -9.10
CA ALA A 600 6.49 -25.83 -9.39
C ALA A 600 5.34 -25.56 -10.37
N LEU A 601 4.61 -24.45 -10.19
CA LEU A 601 3.54 -23.99 -11.08
C LEU A 601 4.07 -22.90 -12.01
N VAL A 602 4.50 -23.27 -13.21
CA VAL A 602 4.99 -22.35 -14.24
C VAL A 602 3.89 -22.20 -15.29
N ASN A 603 3.44 -20.97 -15.52
CA ASN A 603 2.44 -20.62 -16.54
C ASN A 603 1.17 -21.51 -16.53
N GLY A 604 0.67 -21.85 -15.34
CA GLY A 604 -0.53 -22.68 -15.15
C GLY A 604 -0.30 -24.20 -15.23
N VAL A 605 0.91 -24.66 -15.53
CA VAL A 605 1.27 -26.08 -15.61
C VAL A 605 2.17 -26.47 -14.43
N TRP A 606 1.86 -27.59 -13.78
CA TRP A 606 2.70 -28.16 -12.71
C TRP A 606 3.84 -29.01 -13.28
N SER A 607 5.07 -28.81 -12.80
CA SER A 607 6.25 -29.64 -13.15
C SER A 607 6.03 -31.13 -12.86
N SER A 608 6.69 -32.03 -13.58
CA SER A 608 6.64 -33.48 -13.31
C SER A 608 7.50 -33.86 -12.08
N VAL A 609 7.28 -35.06 -11.55
CA VAL A 609 8.08 -35.69 -10.48
C VAL A 609 8.48 -37.08 -10.95
N SER A 610 9.78 -37.40 -10.91
CA SER A 610 10.35 -38.73 -11.09
C SER A 610 10.93 -39.25 -9.78
N SER A 611 11.32 -40.54 -9.75
CA SER A 611 11.92 -41.20 -8.58
C SER A 611 13.16 -40.46 -8.03
N SER A 612 13.94 -39.85 -8.92
CA SER A 612 15.09 -38.97 -8.63
C SER A 612 14.77 -37.78 -7.73
N ASP A 613 13.55 -37.28 -7.77
CA ASP A 613 13.19 -35.99 -7.15
C ASP A 613 12.61 -36.19 -5.73
N ILE A 614 12.60 -37.43 -5.24
CA ILE A 614 11.99 -37.81 -3.95
C ILE A 614 13.07 -37.92 -2.88
N VAL A 615 13.23 -36.87 -2.08
CA VAL A 615 14.10 -36.92 -0.89
C VAL A 615 13.34 -37.60 0.25
N TYR A 616 13.97 -38.56 0.93
CA TYR A 616 13.35 -39.28 2.04
C TYR A 616 13.88 -38.80 3.39
N ALA A 617 12.98 -38.63 4.36
CA ALA A 617 13.35 -38.38 5.75
C ALA A 617 12.39 -39.09 6.71
N THR A 618 12.88 -39.37 7.91
CA THR A 618 12.08 -39.94 9.02
C THR A 618 11.90 -38.84 10.07
N PRO A 619 10.73 -38.19 10.17
CA PRO A 619 10.42 -37.25 11.24
C PRO A 619 10.68 -37.88 12.61
N THR A 620 11.20 -37.11 13.56
CA THR A 620 11.39 -37.60 14.92
C THR A 620 10.04 -37.77 15.62
N ALA A 621 9.99 -38.65 16.62
CA ALA A 621 8.80 -38.81 17.45
C ALA A 621 8.32 -37.45 17.99
N ALA A 622 7.00 -37.28 18.12
CA ALA A 622 6.45 -36.11 18.77
C ALA A 622 6.90 -36.10 20.24
N ASN A 623 7.74 -35.13 20.62
CA ASN A 623 8.31 -35.03 21.96
C ASN A 623 7.15 -34.87 22.94
N LYS A 624 6.95 -35.87 23.80
CA LYS A 624 5.92 -35.81 24.83
C LYS A 624 6.36 -34.86 25.94
N PRO A 625 5.42 -34.18 26.63
CA PRO A 625 5.75 -33.45 27.84
C PRO A 625 6.07 -34.46 28.95
N LYS A 626 7.36 -34.61 29.30
CA LYS A 626 7.79 -35.40 30.45
C LYS A 626 7.50 -34.60 31.71
N ILE A 627 6.62 -35.09 32.59
CA ILE A 627 6.39 -34.47 33.91
C ILE A 627 7.72 -34.51 34.68
N THR A 628 8.27 -33.33 34.96
CA THR A 628 9.54 -33.14 35.68
C THR A 628 9.35 -33.10 37.18
N LYS A 629 8.16 -32.68 37.64
CA LYS A 629 7.81 -32.64 39.06
C LYS A 629 6.30 -32.80 39.24
N ALA A 630 5.90 -33.59 40.23
CA ALA A 630 4.56 -33.60 40.79
C ALA A 630 4.68 -33.30 42.29
N THR A 631 4.09 -32.18 42.72
CA THR A 631 4.15 -31.71 44.12
C THR A 631 2.74 -31.84 44.72
N PRO A 632 2.47 -32.84 45.57
CA PRO A 632 1.17 -32.97 46.23
C PRO A 632 1.02 -31.95 47.36
N ASP A 633 -0.21 -31.47 47.54
CA ASP A 633 -0.63 -30.55 48.60
C ASP A 633 -2.13 -30.79 48.91
N ASN A 634 -2.73 -30.04 49.83
CA ASN A 634 -4.06 -30.31 50.37
C ASN A 634 -5.17 -30.19 49.32
N GLY A 635 -5.67 -31.34 48.86
CA GLY A 635 -6.69 -31.44 47.80
C GLY A 635 -6.21 -31.04 46.40
N GLN A 636 -4.90 -30.97 46.18
CA GLN A 636 -4.32 -30.52 44.91
C GLN A 636 -2.95 -31.16 44.59
N VAL A 637 -2.54 -31.12 43.33
CA VAL A 637 -1.18 -31.46 42.88
C VAL A 637 -0.70 -30.41 41.89
N THR A 638 0.46 -29.80 42.15
CA THR A 638 1.14 -28.93 41.18
C THR A 638 2.11 -29.75 40.33
N LEU A 639 1.86 -29.78 39.04
CA LEU A 639 2.64 -30.48 38.02
C LEU A 639 3.50 -29.47 37.24
N SER A 640 4.73 -29.83 36.91
CA SER A 640 5.55 -29.17 35.88
C SER A 640 6.10 -30.20 34.90
N TRP A 641 6.39 -29.80 33.67
CA TRP A 641 6.87 -30.69 32.61
C TRP A 641 7.88 -30.03 31.68
N SER A 642 8.62 -30.86 30.92
CA SER A 642 9.50 -30.40 29.85
C SER A 642 8.73 -29.71 28.75
N GLY A 643 9.23 -28.56 28.27
CA GLY A 643 8.68 -27.89 27.09
C GLY A 643 8.76 -28.77 25.85
N VAL A 644 7.75 -28.66 24.98
CA VAL A 644 7.66 -29.35 23.70
C VAL A 644 7.73 -28.32 22.59
N SER A 645 8.73 -28.41 21.71
CA SER A 645 8.88 -27.48 20.59
C SER A 645 7.67 -27.57 19.65
N GLY A 646 7.16 -26.43 19.21
CA GLY A 646 5.92 -26.33 18.40
C GLY A 646 4.61 -26.57 19.17
N ALA A 647 4.63 -26.77 20.50
CA ALA A 647 3.41 -26.91 21.29
C ALA A 647 2.74 -25.55 21.53
N THR A 648 1.50 -25.41 21.06
CA THR A 648 0.70 -24.17 21.20
C THR A 648 -0.23 -24.18 22.41
N ASN A 649 -0.36 -25.35 23.06
CA ASN A 649 -1.18 -25.59 24.24
C ASN A 649 -0.76 -26.93 24.90
N TYR A 650 -1.12 -27.13 26.17
CA TYR A 650 -1.00 -28.40 26.89
C TYR A 650 -2.35 -28.77 27.51
N ALA A 651 -2.64 -30.07 27.63
CA ALA A 651 -3.83 -30.62 28.27
C ALA A 651 -3.42 -31.55 29.42
N VAL A 652 -4.00 -31.35 30.59
CA VAL A 652 -3.59 -32.04 31.82
C VAL A 652 -4.68 -32.99 32.27
N TYR A 653 -4.31 -34.25 32.49
CA TYR A 653 -5.23 -35.32 32.86
C TYR A 653 -4.81 -35.99 34.17
N SER A 654 -5.80 -36.44 34.93
CA SER A 654 -5.61 -37.40 36.02
C SER A 654 -6.30 -38.73 35.72
N VAL A 655 -5.74 -39.84 36.21
CA VAL A 655 -6.35 -41.17 36.17
C VAL A 655 -6.39 -41.80 37.56
N VAL A 656 -7.55 -42.35 37.94
CA VAL A 656 -7.78 -43.16 39.14
C VAL A 656 -8.66 -44.34 38.76
N ASN A 657 -8.29 -45.56 39.16
CA ASN A 657 -9.06 -46.78 38.88
C ASN A 657 -9.45 -46.94 37.39
N GLY A 658 -8.55 -46.57 36.48
CA GLY A 658 -8.76 -46.56 35.03
C GLY A 658 -9.63 -45.42 34.48
N GLN A 659 -10.32 -44.66 35.34
CA GLN A 659 -11.16 -43.52 34.94
C GLN A 659 -10.31 -42.27 34.72
N TRP A 660 -10.42 -41.67 33.53
CA TRP A 660 -9.67 -40.49 33.12
C TRP A 660 -10.49 -39.21 33.30
N GLN A 661 -9.86 -38.17 33.84
CA GLN A 661 -10.41 -36.83 34.08
C GLN A 661 -9.52 -35.78 33.43
N ASN A 662 -10.10 -34.84 32.68
CA ASN A 662 -9.39 -33.72 32.07
C ASN A 662 -9.56 -32.47 32.95
N HIS A 663 -8.46 -31.85 33.36
CA HIS A 663 -8.44 -30.67 34.24
C HIS A 663 -8.29 -29.34 33.48
N GLY A 664 -8.28 -29.40 32.15
CA GLY A 664 -8.28 -28.25 31.26
C GLY A 664 -6.96 -28.05 30.53
N TYR A 665 -6.77 -26.84 30.04
CA TYR A 665 -5.74 -26.49 29.08
C TYR A 665 -4.88 -25.31 29.56
N THR A 666 -3.59 -25.32 29.24
CA THR A 666 -2.64 -24.26 29.63
C THR A 666 -1.53 -24.10 28.59
N ARG A 667 -1.04 -22.88 28.39
CA ARG A 667 0.19 -22.62 27.60
C ARG A 667 1.47 -22.72 28.43
N ASN A 668 1.34 -22.71 29.76
CA ASN A 668 2.48 -22.74 30.67
C ASN A 668 3.03 -24.18 30.78
N GLY A 669 4.33 -24.33 31.08
CA GLY A 669 4.96 -25.63 31.40
C GLY A 669 4.55 -26.21 32.78
N TYR A 670 3.43 -25.76 33.34
CA TYR A 670 2.92 -26.18 34.66
C TYR A 670 1.40 -26.00 34.79
N MET A 671 0.80 -26.75 35.71
CA MET A 671 -0.60 -26.58 36.17
C MET A 671 -0.76 -27.10 37.60
N THR A 672 -1.58 -26.43 38.41
CA THR A 672 -2.08 -26.99 39.68
C THR A 672 -3.46 -27.60 39.46
N VAL A 673 -3.56 -28.92 39.56
CA VAL A 673 -4.82 -29.65 39.54
C VAL A 673 -5.44 -29.58 40.94
N THR A 674 -6.70 -29.15 41.05
CA THR A 674 -7.38 -28.90 42.33
C THR A 674 -8.68 -29.72 42.45
N GLY A 675 -9.25 -29.79 43.66
CA GLY A 675 -10.50 -30.52 43.92
C GLY A 675 -10.32 -32.03 44.06
N LEU A 676 -9.08 -32.48 44.28
CA LEU A 676 -8.73 -33.89 44.46
C LEU A 676 -9.04 -34.37 45.89
N ALA A 677 -9.33 -35.66 46.04
CA ALA A 677 -9.52 -36.28 47.34
C ALA A 677 -8.17 -36.63 47.98
N ASN A 678 -7.95 -36.17 49.22
CA ASN A 678 -6.73 -36.50 49.96
C ASN A 678 -6.65 -38.01 50.26
N GLY A 679 -5.45 -38.56 50.24
CA GLY A 679 -5.18 -40.00 50.47
C GLY A 679 -5.40 -40.90 49.26
N ILE A 680 -6.08 -40.41 48.20
CA ILE A 680 -6.23 -41.15 46.94
C ILE A 680 -5.00 -40.93 46.06
N ARG A 681 -4.40 -42.01 45.53
CA ARG A 681 -3.26 -41.95 44.61
C ARG A 681 -3.75 -41.70 43.19
N TYR A 682 -3.48 -40.51 42.65
CA TYR A 682 -3.80 -40.15 41.27
C TYR A 682 -2.57 -40.38 40.37
N GLY A 683 -2.76 -40.98 39.20
CA GLY A 683 -1.80 -40.87 38.11
C GLY A 683 -2.05 -39.58 37.33
N PHE A 684 -1.02 -38.90 36.86
CA PHE A 684 -1.13 -37.69 36.04
C PHE A 684 -0.38 -37.84 34.73
N ALA A 685 -0.96 -37.33 33.65
CA ALA A 685 -0.33 -37.28 32.33
C ALA A 685 -0.63 -35.95 31.64
N VAL A 686 0.29 -35.49 30.80
CA VAL A 686 0.16 -34.23 30.05
C VAL A 686 0.30 -34.52 28.57
N LYS A 687 -0.54 -33.88 27.76
CA LYS A 687 -0.45 -33.89 26.29
C LYS A 687 -0.06 -32.50 25.79
N ALA A 688 0.83 -32.42 24.80
CA ALA A 688 1.05 -31.19 24.04
C ALA A 688 0.09 -31.14 22.84
N TYR A 689 -0.35 -29.93 22.46
CA TYR A 689 -1.03 -29.67 21.19
C TYR A 689 -0.02 -29.15 20.18
N VAL A 690 0.45 -30.04 19.31
CA VAL A 690 1.46 -29.77 18.30
C VAL A 690 0.80 -29.94 16.94
N ASN A 691 0.88 -28.91 16.09
CA ASN A 691 0.46 -28.97 14.68
C ASN A 691 -0.95 -29.56 14.42
N GLY A 692 -1.94 -29.18 15.24
CA GLY A 692 -3.33 -29.61 15.07
C GLY A 692 -3.71 -30.93 15.75
N ALA A 693 -2.78 -31.61 16.41
CA ALA A 693 -3.03 -32.87 17.12
C ALA A 693 -2.53 -32.86 18.57
N TRP A 694 -3.12 -33.69 19.42
CA TRP A 694 -2.66 -33.94 20.78
C TRP A 694 -1.68 -35.12 20.82
N THR A 695 -0.57 -35.00 21.55
CA THR A 695 0.38 -36.11 21.74
C THR A 695 -0.27 -37.32 22.43
N SER A 696 0.20 -38.52 22.10
CA SER A 696 -0.22 -39.75 22.79
C SER A 696 0.34 -39.80 24.21
N VAL A 697 -0.29 -40.65 25.04
CA VAL A 697 0.15 -40.98 26.41
C VAL A 697 0.26 -42.50 26.50
N THR A 698 1.38 -42.99 27.01
CA THR A 698 1.62 -44.39 27.39
C THR A 698 1.79 -44.50 28.91
N SER A 699 1.76 -45.72 29.46
CA SER A 699 1.90 -45.98 30.90
C SER A 699 3.18 -45.38 31.50
N SER A 700 4.26 -45.33 30.72
CA SER A 700 5.54 -44.67 31.02
C SER A 700 5.44 -43.18 31.38
N ASP A 701 4.40 -42.49 30.88
CA ASP A 701 4.29 -41.03 30.97
C ASP A 701 3.46 -40.60 32.19
N ILE A 702 2.92 -41.57 32.95
CA ILE A 702 2.01 -41.34 34.06
C ILE A 702 2.80 -41.20 35.37
N VAL A 703 2.95 -39.96 35.85
CA VAL A 703 3.55 -39.68 37.16
C VAL A 703 2.47 -39.73 38.25
N TYR A 704 2.69 -40.55 39.27
CA TYR A 704 1.72 -40.72 40.36
C TYR A 704 2.00 -39.79 41.54
N ALA A 705 0.96 -39.13 42.04
CA ALA A 705 1.00 -38.32 43.25
C ALA A 705 -0.28 -38.53 44.09
N THR A 706 -0.10 -38.55 45.41
CA THR A 706 -1.19 -38.66 46.38
C THR A 706 -1.35 -37.30 47.09
N PRO A 707 -2.42 -36.53 46.86
CA PRO A 707 -2.71 -35.33 47.62
C PRO A 707 -2.78 -35.68 49.11
N ALA A 708 -2.02 -34.96 49.92
CA ALA A 708 -1.97 -35.18 51.36
C ALA A 708 -2.76 -34.08 52.07
N ALA A 709 -3.64 -34.46 53.00
CA ALA A 709 -4.33 -33.50 53.83
C ALA A 709 -3.32 -32.82 54.76
N SER A 710 -2.83 -31.63 54.39
CA SER A 710 -2.12 -30.77 55.35
C SER A 710 -3.11 -30.39 56.45
N THR A 711 -3.02 -31.08 57.59
CA THR A 711 -3.90 -30.86 58.74
C THR A 711 -3.72 -29.47 59.35
N LYS A 712 -2.55 -28.86 59.16
CA LYS A 712 -2.22 -27.50 59.59
C LYS A 712 -2.20 -26.50 58.41
N PRO A 713 -2.67 -25.25 58.63
CA PRO A 713 -2.57 -24.16 57.66
C PRO A 713 -1.16 -23.54 57.71
N LYS A 714 -0.54 -23.29 56.56
CA LYS A 714 0.77 -22.61 56.46
C LYS A 714 0.56 -21.13 56.24
N ILE A 715 1.12 -20.28 57.10
CA ILE A 715 1.14 -18.81 56.88
C ILE A 715 1.97 -18.52 55.63
N THR A 716 1.35 -17.86 54.64
CA THR A 716 1.95 -17.49 53.36
C THR A 716 2.43 -16.05 53.32
N ARG A 717 1.90 -15.19 54.19
CA ARG A 717 2.33 -13.79 54.35
C ARG A 717 1.92 -13.25 55.72
N ALA A 718 2.80 -12.46 56.32
CA ALA A 718 2.52 -11.64 57.50
C ALA A 718 2.92 -10.19 57.19
N THR A 719 1.94 -9.33 56.89
CA THR A 719 2.18 -7.92 56.58
C THR A 719 1.97 -7.07 57.83
N PRO A 720 3.02 -6.48 58.42
CA PRO A 720 2.88 -5.55 59.55
C PRO A 720 2.29 -4.21 59.12
N ASP A 721 1.58 -3.57 60.04
CA ASP A 721 0.87 -2.30 59.87
C ASP A 721 0.70 -1.64 61.26
N ASN A 722 0.15 -0.43 61.35
CA ASN A 722 0.00 0.29 62.61
C ASN A 722 -0.99 -0.41 63.55
N GLY A 723 -0.47 -0.93 64.67
CA GLY A 723 -1.20 -1.61 65.74
C GLY A 723 -1.71 -3.00 65.35
N GLN A 724 -1.31 -3.54 64.20
CA GLN A 724 -1.90 -4.76 63.62
C GLN A 724 -0.95 -5.51 62.67
N VAL A 725 -1.24 -6.79 62.44
CA VAL A 725 -0.61 -7.60 61.38
C VAL A 725 -1.72 -8.25 60.55
N THR A 726 -1.65 -8.12 59.23
CA THR A 726 -2.53 -8.86 58.32
C THR A 726 -1.84 -10.16 57.89
N LEU A 727 -2.41 -11.29 58.31
CA LEU A 727 -1.93 -12.63 57.99
C LEU A 727 -2.76 -13.24 56.86
N THR A 728 -2.10 -13.98 55.96
CA THR A 728 -2.76 -14.92 55.02
C THR A 728 -2.13 -16.30 55.12
N TRP A 729 -2.90 -17.37 54.88
CA TRP A 729 -2.43 -18.74 54.99
C TRP A 729 -3.09 -19.68 53.96
N THR A 730 -2.57 -20.90 53.82
CA THR A 730 -3.17 -21.94 52.96
C THR A 730 -4.47 -22.49 53.55
N SER A 731 -5.46 -22.74 52.67
CA SER A 731 -6.70 -23.43 53.06
C SER A 731 -6.44 -24.86 53.50
N VAL A 732 -7.16 -25.31 54.53
CA VAL A 732 -7.19 -26.71 54.97
C VAL A 732 -8.52 -27.34 54.60
N ASN A 733 -8.50 -28.44 53.84
CA ASN A 733 -9.71 -29.17 53.47
C ASN A 733 -10.40 -29.73 54.73
N GLY A 734 -11.73 -29.64 54.79
CA GLY A 734 -12.52 -29.98 55.98
C GLY A 734 -12.46 -28.95 57.12
N ALA A 735 -11.68 -27.86 57.00
CA ALA A 735 -11.62 -26.84 58.04
C ALA A 735 -12.85 -25.94 58.01
N THR A 736 -13.69 -26.05 59.05
CA THR A 736 -14.89 -25.20 59.20
C THR A 736 -14.57 -23.79 59.70
N ARG A 737 -13.39 -23.62 60.32
CA ARG A 737 -12.84 -22.35 60.83
C ARG A 737 -11.35 -22.50 61.12
N TYR A 738 -10.67 -21.37 61.24
CA TYR A 738 -9.29 -21.24 61.69
C TYR A 738 -9.24 -20.41 62.97
N ALA A 739 -8.30 -20.70 63.88
CA ALA A 739 -8.00 -19.86 65.04
C ALA A 739 -6.57 -19.31 64.91
N VAL A 740 -6.41 -18.02 65.18
CA VAL A 740 -5.13 -17.33 65.06
C VAL A 740 -4.58 -17.05 66.45
N TYR A 741 -3.29 -17.32 66.63
CA TYR A 741 -2.57 -17.07 67.88
C TYR A 741 -1.41 -16.11 67.63
N SER A 742 -1.13 -15.24 68.61
CA SER A 742 0.14 -14.53 68.71
C SER A 742 1.00 -15.15 69.81
N VAL A 743 2.31 -15.21 69.61
CA VAL A 743 3.29 -15.70 70.58
C VAL A 743 4.27 -14.59 70.93
N ILE A 744 4.49 -14.34 72.22
CA ILE A 744 5.52 -13.42 72.75
C ILE A 744 6.22 -14.14 73.89
N ASN A 745 7.55 -14.23 73.88
CA ASN A 745 8.34 -14.85 74.96
C ASN A 745 7.79 -16.23 75.40
N GLY A 746 7.37 -17.05 74.44
CA GLY A 746 6.76 -18.37 74.67
C GLY A 746 5.27 -18.36 75.08
N GLN A 747 4.70 -17.22 75.48
CA GLN A 747 3.29 -17.09 75.88
C GLN A 747 2.36 -16.99 74.66
N TRP A 748 1.30 -17.81 74.64
CA TRP A 748 0.34 -17.89 73.53
C TRP A 748 -0.96 -17.14 73.83
N THR A 749 -1.29 -16.13 73.03
CA THR A 749 -2.58 -15.41 73.09
C THR A 749 -3.46 -15.81 71.92
N ASN A 750 -4.68 -16.29 72.18
CA ASN A 750 -5.69 -16.46 71.13
C ASN A 750 -6.16 -15.07 70.66
N ARG A 751 -6.15 -14.83 69.34
CA ARG A 751 -6.53 -13.57 68.70
C ARG A 751 -7.88 -13.65 67.98
N GLY A 752 -8.59 -14.77 68.10
CA GLY A 752 -9.91 -15.02 67.55
C GLY A 752 -9.91 -16.08 66.44
N SER A 753 -11.10 -16.34 65.90
CA SER A 753 -11.31 -17.31 64.83
C SER A 753 -12.04 -16.72 63.62
N THR A 754 -11.72 -17.22 62.43
CA THR A 754 -12.26 -16.79 61.13
C THR A 754 -12.58 -18.00 60.26
N THR A 755 -13.52 -17.87 59.32
CA THR A 755 -13.77 -18.87 58.27
C THR A 755 -12.91 -18.64 57.02
N ALA A 756 -12.33 -17.43 56.87
CA ALA A 756 -11.47 -17.06 55.75
C ALA A 756 -10.02 -17.53 55.96
N THR A 757 -9.26 -17.64 54.86
CA THR A 757 -7.81 -17.91 54.83
C THR A 757 -6.95 -16.68 55.14
N SER A 758 -7.53 -15.66 55.79
CA SER A 758 -6.83 -14.46 56.23
C SER A 758 -7.47 -13.86 57.47
N MET A 759 -6.67 -13.13 58.25
CA MET A 759 -7.13 -12.35 59.39
C MET A 759 -6.19 -11.18 59.66
N ARG A 760 -6.79 -10.03 59.99
CA ARG A 760 -6.09 -8.86 60.51
C ARG A 760 -6.10 -8.91 62.03
N VAL A 761 -4.98 -9.31 62.62
CA VAL A 761 -4.78 -9.33 64.07
C VAL A 761 -4.54 -7.90 64.54
N LYS A 762 -5.48 -7.35 65.31
CA LYS A 762 -5.43 -5.99 65.86
C LYS A 762 -4.98 -5.98 67.32
N ASN A 763 -4.85 -4.78 67.89
CA ASN A 763 -4.52 -4.52 69.29
C ASN A 763 -3.17 -5.15 69.66
N LEU A 764 -2.17 -4.85 68.83
CA LEU A 764 -0.77 -5.19 69.01
C LEU A 764 0.02 -3.90 69.31
N ALA A 765 0.99 -3.98 70.21
CA ALA A 765 1.89 -2.87 70.48
C ALA A 765 2.91 -2.74 69.34
N ASN A 766 3.07 -1.53 68.80
CA ASN A 766 4.07 -1.28 67.76
C ASN A 766 5.49 -1.43 68.33
N GLY A 767 6.43 -1.88 67.50
CA GLY A 767 7.83 -2.13 67.89
C GLY A 767 8.07 -3.49 68.57
N ILE A 768 7.05 -4.16 69.08
CA ILE A 768 7.16 -5.51 69.66
C ILE A 768 7.14 -6.58 68.56
N LYS A 769 8.10 -7.51 68.57
CA LYS A 769 8.15 -8.64 67.63
C LYS A 769 7.21 -9.75 68.10
N TYR A 770 6.14 -10.00 67.35
CA TYR A 770 5.19 -11.09 67.61
C TYR A 770 5.49 -12.28 66.71
N GLY A 771 5.49 -13.49 67.27
CA GLY A 771 5.26 -14.71 66.49
C GLY A 771 3.77 -14.87 66.20
N PHE A 772 3.42 -15.48 65.08
CA PHE A 772 2.04 -15.81 64.72
C PHE A 772 1.93 -17.26 64.28
N ALA A 773 0.85 -17.90 64.70
CA ALA A 773 0.51 -19.28 64.35
C ALA A 773 -0.99 -19.37 64.05
N VAL A 774 -1.38 -20.33 63.20
CA VAL A 774 -2.78 -20.57 62.84
C VAL A 774 -3.10 -22.04 63.01
N LYS A 775 -4.26 -22.34 63.59
CA LYS A 775 -4.82 -23.70 63.70
C LYS A 775 -6.06 -23.83 62.82
N ALA A 776 -6.26 -24.98 62.20
CA ALA A 776 -7.50 -25.31 61.48
C ALA A 776 -8.42 -26.20 62.35
N TYR A 777 -9.73 -26.04 62.25
CA TYR A 777 -10.73 -26.86 62.95
C TYR A 777 -11.40 -27.85 62.00
N VAL A 778 -10.92 -29.09 62.02
CA VAL A 778 -11.30 -30.18 61.10
C VAL A 778 -11.94 -31.30 61.91
N ASN A 779 -13.12 -31.76 61.50
CA ASN A 779 -13.81 -32.94 62.06
C ASN A 779 -13.88 -32.98 63.61
N GLY A 780 -14.11 -31.83 64.25
CA GLY A 780 -14.23 -31.69 65.70
C GLY A 780 -12.94 -31.37 66.46
N ALA A 781 -11.76 -31.47 65.82
CA ALA A 781 -10.46 -31.24 66.43
C ALA A 781 -9.72 -30.00 65.86
N TRP A 782 -8.82 -29.43 66.65
CA TRP A 782 -7.89 -28.39 66.21
C TRP A 782 -6.56 -28.99 65.76
N SER A 783 -5.97 -28.45 64.69
CA SER A 783 -4.65 -28.85 64.22
C SER A 783 -3.54 -28.57 65.25
N THR A 784 -2.52 -29.42 65.25
CA THR A 784 -1.24 -29.15 65.94
C THR A 784 -0.47 -28.03 65.25
N VAL A 785 0.54 -27.49 65.95
CA VAL A 785 1.45 -26.44 65.48
C VAL A 785 2.83 -26.74 66.07
N THR A 786 3.88 -26.69 65.26
CA THR A 786 5.28 -26.82 65.67
C THR A 786 6.00 -25.46 65.66
N SER A 787 7.16 -25.36 66.29
CA SER A 787 7.97 -24.12 66.29
C SER A 787 8.26 -23.58 64.88
N SER A 788 8.44 -24.48 63.91
CA SER A 788 8.61 -24.21 62.47
C SER A 788 7.40 -23.62 61.75
N ASP A 789 6.22 -23.59 62.37
CA ASP A 789 5.00 -22.97 61.81
C ASP A 789 4.82 -21.50 62.23
N ILE A 790 5.67 -21.00 63.15
CA ILE A 790 5.53 -19.66 63.72
C ILE A 790 6.21 -18.62 62.81
N VAL A 791 5.41 -17.77 62.17
CA VAL A 791 5.90 -16.65 61.36
C VAL A 791 5.94 -15.37 62.20
N TYR A 792 7.08 -14.69 62.22
CA TYR A 792 7.27 -13.48 63.03
C TYR A 792 7.01 -12.20 62.23
N ALA A 793 6.36 -11.21 62.86
CA ALA A 793 6.24 -9.85 62.34
C ALA A 793 6.18 -8.81 63.48
N THR A 794 6.69 -7.62 63.20
CA THR A 794 6.72 -6.48 64.14
C THR A 794 5.77 -5.40 63.61
N PRO A 795 4.62 -5.12 64.26
CA PRO A 795 3.75 -4.00 63.90
C PRO A 795 4.52 -2.69 64.02
N ALA A 796 4.29 -1.76 63.10
CA ALA A 796 5.04 -0.51 63.01
C ALA A 796 4.10 0.70 62.95
N ALA A 797 4.33 1.69 63.81
CA ALA A 797 3.46 2.85 63.95
C ALA A 797 3.65 3.84 62.79
N SER A 798 2.86 3.71 61.72
CA SER A 798 2.62 4.85 60.82
C SER A 798 1.69 5.84 61.52
N THR A 799 2.27 6.79 62.25
CA THR A 799 1.55 7.82 63.03
C THR A 799 1.11 9.02 62.20
N LYS A 800 1.63 9.17 60.97
CA LYS A 800 1.43 10.33 60.09
C LYS A 800 1.13 9.91 58.64
N PRO A 801 0.19 10.58 57.95
CA PRO A 801 -0.15 10.28 56.56
C PRO A 801 0.95 10.81 55.60
N LYS A 802 1.49 9.95 54.74
CA LYS A 802 2.46 10.35 53.71
C LYS A 802 1.72 10.82 52.46
N ILE A 803 2.00 12.04 51.99
CA ILE A 803 1.52 12.52 50.69
C ILE A 803 2.16 11.66 49.59
N THR A 804 1.33 11.09 48.72
CA THR A 804 1.72 10.20 47.61
C THR A 804 1.68 10.89 46.25
N ARG A 805 0.96 12.02 46.14
CA ARG A 805 0.93 12.89 44.96
C ARG A 805 0.44 14.29 45.32
N ALA A 806 1.05 15.29 44.72
CA ALA A 806 0.54 16.66 44.67
C ALA A 806 0.47 17.08 43.20
N THR A 807 -0.74 17.30 42.68
CA THR A 807 -0.97 17.70 41.28
C THR A 807 -1.40 19.17 41.26
N PRO A 808 -0.56 20.12 40.81
CA PRO A 808 -0.94 21.51 40.64
C PRO A 808 -1.89 21.69 39.45
N ASP A 809 -2.71 22.74 39.55
CA ASP A 809 -3.75 23.15 38.61
C ASP A 809 -4.05 24.64 38.86
N ASN A 810 -4.89 25.28 38.04
CA ASN A 810 -5.16 26.71 38.14
C ASN A 810 -5.80 27.08 39.50
N GLY A 811 -5.08 27.84 40.31
CA GLY A 811 -5.51 28.31 41.63
C GLY A 811 -5.71 27.21 42.67
N GLN A 812 -5.28 25.97 42.39
CA GLN A 812 -5.57 24.80 43.23
C GLN A 812 -4.50 23.70 43.13
N VAL A 813 -4.40 22.86 44.16
CA VAL A 813 -3.58 21.64 44.16
C VAL A 813 -4.43 20.47 44.61
N THR A 814 -4.41 19.37 43.85
CA THR A 814 -5.05 18.10 44.25
C THR A 814 -4.02 17.20 44.91
N LEU A 815 -4.21 16.93 46.19
CA LEU A 815 -3.36 16.08 47.03
C LEU A 815 -3.98 14.69 47.21
N THR A 816 -3.14 13.65 47.26
CA THR A 816 -3.51 12.31 47.76
C THR A 816 -2.46 11.79 48.75
N TRP A 817 -2.85 10.97 49.72
CA TRP A 817 -1.96 10.47 50.78
C TRP A 817 -2.32 9.05 51.25
N THR A 818 -1.47 8.44 52.08
CA THR A 818 -1.72 7.13 52.70
C THR A 818 -2.74 7.22 53.84
N SER A 819 -3.64 6.25 53.96
CA SER A 819 -4.56 6.15 55.09
C SER A 819 -3.81 5.87 56.40
N VAL A 820 -4.27 6.49 57.50
CA VAL A 820 -3.80 6.22 58.86
C VAL A 820 -4.89 5.46 59.62
N ASN A 821 -4.54 4.33 60.23
CA ASN A 821 -5.48 3.50 60.99
C ASN A 821 -5.98 4.25 62.24
N GLY A 822 -7.29 4.18 62.52
CA GLY A 822 -7.93 4.95 63.60
C GLY A 822 -8.09 6.46 63.32
N ALA A 823 -7.68 6.97 62.15
CA ALA A 823 -7.90 8.36 61.79
C ALA A 823 -9.38 8.60 61.43
N THR A 824 -10.06 9.42 62.23
CA THR A 824 -11.48 9.78 62.00
C THR A 824 -11.63 10.92 60.99
N ARG A 825 -10.59 11.73 60.80
CA ARG A 825 -10.45 12.78 59.79
C ARG A 825 -8.98 13.12 59.56
N TYR A 826 -8.69 13.78 58.45
CA TYR A 826 -7.39 14.38 58.12
C TYR A 826 -7.55 15.90 58.03
N ALA A 827 -6.56 16.67 58.47
CA ALA A 827 -6.47 18.11 58.24
C ALA A 827 -5.30 18.40 57.29
N VAL A 828 -5.55 19.26 56.30
CA VAL A 828 -4.55 19.65 55.31
C VAL A 828 -4.05 21.05 55.64
N TYR A 829 -2.74 21.25 55.62
CA TYR A 829 -2.10 22.54 55.82
C TYR A 829 -1.28 22.92 54.59
N SER A 830 -1.21 24.22 54.29
CA SER A 830 -0.20 24.79 53.41
C SER A 830 0.85 25.55 54.21
N VAL A 831 2.10 25.52 53.77
CA VAL A 831 3.23 26.28 54.33
C VAL A 831 3.76 27.24 53.27
N ILE A 832 3.96 28.50 53.64
CA ILE A 832 4.67 29.52 52.85
C ILE A 832 5.59 30.26 53.81
N ASN A 833 6.88 30.36 53.52
CA ASN A 833 7.86 31.10 54.34
C ASN A 833 7.77 30.78 55.86
N GLY A 834 7.60 29.50 56.19
CA GLY A 834 7.40 29.00 57.56
C GLY A 834 6.01 29.19 58.17
N GLN A 835 5.14 30.02 57.58
CA GLN A 835 3.76 30.26 58.06
C GLN A 835 2.81 29.14 57.66
N TRP A 836 2.03 28.62 58.63
CA TRP A 836 1.12 27.48 58.45
C TRP A 836 -0.34 27.94 58.31
N THR A 837 -0.95 27.71 57.15
CA THR A 837 -2.39 27.94 56.91
C THR A 837 -3.16 26.62 56.96
N ASN A 838 -4.20 26.52 57.78
CA ASN A 838 -5.14 25.40 57.71
C ASN A 838 -5.99 25.53 56.43
N ARG A 839 -6.04 24.48 55.61
CA ARG A 839 -6.79 24.42 54.33
C ARG A 839 -8.07 23.59 54.42
N GLY A 840 -8.43 23.11 55.61
CA GLY A 840 -9.64 22.37 55.90
C GLY A 840 -9.38 20.92 56.32
N SER A 841 -10.46 20.15 56.46
CA SER A 841 -10.39 18.73 56.85
C SER A 841 -11.32 17.85 56.01
N THR A 842 -10.97 16.58 55.90
CA THR A 842 -11.66 15.58 55.07
C THR A 842 -11.59 14.20 55.73
N THR A 843 -12.54 13.32 55.44
CA THR A 843 -12.49 11.90 55.82
C THR A 843 -11.83 11.03 54.75
N ALA A 844 -11.69 11.54 53.52
CA ALA A 844 -11.03 10.85 52.41
C ALA A 844 -9.50 10.98 52.48
N THR A 845 -8.79 10.09 51.79
CA THR A 845 -7.33 10.13 51.62
C THR A 845 -6.88 11.06 50.47
N SER A 846 -7.68 12.09 50.19
CA SER A 846 -7.46 13.07 49.14
C SER A 846 -8.21 14.37 49.42
N MET A 847 -7.66 15.49 48.92
CA MET A 847 -8.31 16.80 48.98
C MET A 847 -7.80 17.70 47.85
N ARG A 848 -8.70 18.48 47.26
CA ARG A 848 -8.35 19.58 46.36
C ARG A 848 -8.32 20.88 47.17
N VAL A 849 -7.11 21.38 47.45
CA VAL A 849 -6.91 22.68 48.08
C VAL A 849 -7.12 23.75 47.02
N LYS A 850 -8.05 24.68 47.24
CA LYS A 850 -8.38 25.80 46.35
C LYS A 850 -7.93 27.13 46.95
N ASN A 851 -8.13 28.21 46.20
CA ASN A 851 -7.86 29.60 46.59
C ASN A 851 -6.37 29.77 46.96
N LEU A 852 -5.53 29.30 46.02
CA LEU A 852 -4.09 29.49 46.03
C LEU A 852 -3.73 30.48 44.92
N ALA A 853 -2.74 31.34 45.15
CA ALA A 853 -2.18 32.20 44.12
C ALA A 853 -1.30 31.35 43.18
N ASN A 854 -1.44 31.54 41.88
CA ASN A 854 -0.57 30.87 40.91
C ASN A 854 0.86 31.45 40.98
N GLY A 855 1.87 30.65 40.64
CA GLY A 855 3.29 31.02 40.70
C GLY A 855 3.93 30.90 42.09
N ILE A 856 3.14 30.93 43.17
CA ILE A 856 3.65 30.77 44.55
C ILE A 856 3.90 29.30 44.86
N LYS A 857 5.11 28.97 45.35
CA LYS A 857 5.47 27.61 45.77
C LYS A 857 4.95 27.31 47.18
N TYR A 858 3.90 26.51 47.29
CA TYR A 858 3.33 26.09 48.57
C TYR A 858 3.94 24.77 49.02
N GLY A 859 4.39 24.67 50.27
CA GLY A 859 4.54 23.38 50.94
C GLY A 859 3.17 22.86 51.37
N PHE A 860 2.95 21.54 51.34
CA PHE A 860 1.74 20.90 51.84
C PHE A 860 2.07 19.80 52.83
N ALA A 861 1.31 19.72 53.91
CA ALA A 861 1.40 18.64 54.87
C ALA A 861 0.00 18.23 55.36
N VAL A 862 -0.13 16.97 55.79
CA VAL A 862 -1.40 16.40 56.23
C VAL A 862 -1.24 15.86 57.64
N LYS A 863 -2.21 16.14 58.51
CA LYS A 863 -2.33 15.57 59.87
C LYS A 863 -3.48 14.59 59.93
N ALA A 864 -3.31 13.47 60.63
CA ALA A 864 -4.38 12.52 60.94
C ALA A 864 -4.92 12.76 62.36
N TYR A 865 -6.25 12.65 62.56
CA TYR A 865 -6.89 12.79 63.88
C TYR A 865 -7.24 11.42 64.45
N VAL A 866 -6.43 10.94 65.39
CA VAL A 866 -6.49 9.60 65.99
C VAL A 866 -6.71 9.74 67.49
N ASN A 867 -7.72 9.04 68.03
CA ASN A 867 -7.99 8.93 69.47
C ASN A 867 -7.97 10.28 70.25
N GLY A 868 -8.48 11.35 69.65
CA GLY A 868 -8.56 12.69 70.27
C GLY A 868 -7.39 13.63 69.97
N ALA A 869 -6.29 13.14 69.39
CA ALA A 869 -5.09 13.92 69.09
C ALA A 869 -4.80 14.01 67.58
N TRP A 870 -4.07 15.06 67.17
CA TRP A 870 -3.54 15.21 65.81
C TRP A 870 -2.11 14.67 65.71
N SER A 871 -1.78 14.03 64.59
CA SER A 871 -0.41 13.59 64.31
C SER A 871 0.58 14.77 64.24
N ALA A 872 1.79 14.54 64.75
CA ALA A 872 2.94 15.39 64.49
C ALA A 872 3.33 15.37 63.00
N VAL A 873 4.08 16.40 62.58
CA VAL A 873 4.57 16.60 61.21
C VAL A 873 5.99 17.14 61.30
N THR A 874 6.92 16.55 60.55
CA THR A 874 8.32 17.01 60.43
C THR A 874 8.55 17.70 59.08
N SER A 875 9.65 18.43 58.92
CA SER A 875 10.03 19.07 57.65
C SER A 875 10.03 18.10 56.46
N SER A 876 10.45 16.85 56.70
CA SER A 876 10.45 15.73 55.75
C SER A 876 9.06 15.22 55.31
N ASP A 877 7.97 15.72 55.88
CA ASP A 877 6.60 15.40 55.46
C ASP A 877 5.99 16.45 54.51
N ILE A 878 6.68 17.57 54.29
CA ILE A 878 6.19 18.69 53.49
C ILE A 878 6.47 18.42 52.02
N VAL A 879 5.42 18.19 51.23
CA VAL A 879 5.52 18.06 49.76
C VAL A 879 5.18 19.39 49.12
N TYR A 880 6.09 19.94 48.32
CA TYR A 880 5.91 21.23 47.67
C TYR A 880 5.23 21.10 46.31
N ALA A 881 4.32 22.03 46.00
CA ALA A 881 3.76 22.21 44.67
C ALA A 881 3.42 23.69 44.40
N THR A 882 3.63 24.11 43.16
CA THR A 882 3.33 25.46 42.67
C THR A 882 2.07 25.40 41.80
N PRO A 883 0.91 25.95 42.21
CA PRO A 883 -0.24 26.13 41.34
C PRO A 883 0.15 27.02 40.16
N ALA A 884 -0.36 26.72 38.99
CA ALA A 884 -0.07 27.49 37.79
C ALA A 884 -1.35 27.66 36.96
N VAL A 885 -1.51 28.84 36.34
CA VAL A 885 -2.45 28.98 35.23
C VAL A 885 -1.91 28.10 34.11
N SER A 886 -2.59 27.01 33.78
CA SER A 886 -2.33 26.36 32.49
C SER A 886 -2.74 27.36 31.40
N THR A 887 -1.76 27.88 30.66
CA THR A 887 -1.99 28.85 29.58
C THR A 887 -2.42 28.18 28.28
N LYS A 888 -2.14 26.88 28.11
CA LYS A 888 -2.33 26.13 26.87
C LYS A 888 -3.66 25.35 26.82
N PRO A 889 -4.54 25.59 25.84
CA PRO A 889 -5.69 24.73 25.56
C PRO A 889 -5.28 23.31 25.16
N LYS A 890 -5.80 22.30 25.86
CA LYS A 890 -5.65 20.89 25.44
C LYS A 890 -6.82 20.48 24.57
N ILE A 891 -6.56 20.08 23.33
CA ILE A 891 -7.58 19.46 22.46
C ILE A 891 -8.07 18.15 23.11
N THR A 892 -9.38 18.04 23.30
CA THR A 892 -10.06 16.89 23.92
C THR A 892 -10.74 15.98 22.90
N LYS A 893 -11.03 16.50 21.70
CA LYS A 893 -11.59 15.72 20.58
C LYS A 893 -11.26 16.40 19.24
N ALA A 894 -10.95 15.59 18.23
CA ALA A 894 -10.93 15.99 16.83
C ALA A 894 -11.84 15.03 16.04
N ALA A 895 -12.97 15.52 15.55
CA ALA A 895 -13.97 14.74 14.82
C ALA A 895 -13.92 15.09 13.33
N ALA A 896 -13.44 14.16 12.51
CA ALA A 896 -13.41 14.30 11.05
C ALA A 896 -14.82 14.27 10.42
N GLY A 897 -14.97 14.94 9.28
CA GLY A 897 -16.10 14.83 8.38
C GLY A 897 -15.73 15.30 6.97
N ASN A 898 -16.72 15.44 6.09
CA ASN A 898 -16.50 15.83 4.70
C ASN A 898 -15.92 17.25 4.59
N GLY A 899 -14.66 17.36 4.18
CA GLY A 899 -13.94 18.61 3.99
C GLY A 899 -13.72 19.44 5.26
N GLN A 900 -13.89 18.84 6.45
CA GLN A 900 -13.85 19.56 7.72
C GLN A 900 -13.42 18.68 8.91
N VAL A 901 -12.93 19.33 9.97
CA VAL A 901 -12.67 18.72 11.29
C VAL A 901 -13.28 19.59 12.38
N THR A 902 -14.08 19.00 13.26
CA THR A 902 -14.63 19.66 14.45
C THR A 902 -13.76 19.36 15.67
N LEU A 903 -13.12 20.39 16.20
CA LEU A 903 -12.25 20.36 17.37
C LEU A 903 -13.02 20.80 18.61
N THR A 904 -12.72 20.17 19.77
CA THR A 904 -13.09 20.67 21.10
C THR A 904 -11.87 20.65 22.02
N TRP A 905 -11.79 21.57 22.99
CA TRP A 905 -10.64 21.70 23.89
C TRP A 905 -11.03 22.09 25.32
N SER A 906 -10.08 22.01 26.25
CA SER A 906 -10.22 22.54 27.60
C SER A 906 -10.22 24.08 27.61
N GLY A 907 -11.20 24.69 28.25
CA GLY A 907 -11.21 26.14 28.46
C GLY A 907 -10.08 26.59 29.41
N ILE A 908 -9.58 27.80 29.17
CA ILE A 908 -8.48 28.42 29.91
C ILE A 908 -9.02 29.62 30.69
N SER A 909 -8.67 29.70 31.97
CA SER A 909 -9.16 30.76 32.87
C SER A 909 -8.54 32.11 32.49
N GLY A 910 -9.36 33.15 32.33
CA GLY A 910 -8.91 34.46 31.87
C GLY A 910 -8.64 34.55 30.36
N ALA A 911 -8.90 33.48 29.59
CA ALA A 911 -8.80 33.54 28.13
C ALA A 911 -10.03 34.23 27.53
N SER A 912 -9.84 35.36 26.85
CA SER A 912 -10.94 36.09 26.19
C SER A 912 -11.27 35.53 24.80
N LYS A 913 -10.31 34.88 24.14
CA LYS A 913 -10.47 34.19 22.85
C LYS A 913 -9.45 33.08 22.67
N TYR A 914 -9.73 32.17 21.74
CA TYR A 914 -8.85 31.10 21.28
C TYR A 914 -8.55 31.27 19.79
N ALA A 915 -7.34 30.94 19.34
CA ALA A 915 -6.96 30.87 17.94
C ALA A 915 -6.70 29.42 17.56
N VAL A 916 -7.26 28.97 16.44
CA VAL A 916 -7.13 27.59 15.96
C VAL A 916 -6.21 27.58 14.74
N TYR A 917 -5.24 26.66 14.72
CA TYR A 917 -4.31 26.50 13.62
C TYR A 917 -4.36 25.08 13.06
N SER A 918 -4.12 24.94 11.75
CA SER A 918 -3.81 23.65 11.12
C SER A 918 -2.37 23.59 10.65
N TYR A 919 -1.78 22.40 10.66
CA TYR A 919 -0.43 22.12 10.18
C TYR A 919 -0.46 21.13 9.02
N LEU A 920 0.26 21.43 7.93
CA LEU A 920 0.46 20.56 6.77
C LEU A 920 1.77 20.95 6.07
N ASN A 921 2.58 19.97 5.65
CA ASN A 921 3.80 20.15 4.86
C ASN A 921 4.74 21.26 5.38
N GLY A 922 5.04 21.25 6.69
CA GLY A 922 5.89 22.27 7.33
C GLY A 922 5.19 23.60 7.64
N GLN A 923 4.07 23.92 6.99
CA GLN A 923 3.39 25.20 7.11
C GLN A 923 2.23 25.20 8.11
N TRP A 924 2.07 26.31 8.82
CA TRP A 924 0.99 26.58 9.76
C TRP A 924 -0.03 27.57 9.16
N THR A 925 -1.29 27.16 9.07
CA THR A 925 -2.41 28.01 8.64
C THR A 925 -3.26 28.41 9.83
N ASN A 926 -3.47 29.72 10.04
CA ASN A 926 -4.49 30.21 10.97
C ASN A 926 -5.89 29.88 10.40
N ARG A 927 -6.79 29.34 11.22
CA ARG A 927 -8.16 28.95 10.87
C ARG A 927 -9.23 29.83 11.52
N GLY A 928 -8.80 30.91 12.19
CA GLY A 928 -9.66 31.91 12.81
C GLY A 928 -9.60 31.89 14.34
N THR A 929 -10.37 32.79 14.95
CA THR A 929 -10.52 32.86 16.40
C THR A 929 -11.97 32.59 16.85
N THR A 930 -12.14 32.21 18.11
CA THR A 930 -13.46 31.93 18.71
C THR A 930 -13.42 32.19 20.22
N THR A 931 -14.54 32.53 20.83
CA THR A 931 -14.72 32.58 22.29
C THR A 931 -15.15 31.24 22.87
N ALA A 932 -15.67 30.32 22.04
CA ALA A 932 -16.10 28.99 22.45
C ALA A 932 -14.93 28.01 22.59
N THR A 933 -15.10 26.94 23.38
CA THR A 933 -14.14 25.84 23.51
C THR A 933 -14.21 24.80 22.38
N SER A 934 -14.67 25.23 21.20
CA SER A 934 -14.83 24.39 20.01
C SER A 934 -14.84 25.20 18.72
N MET A 935 -14.39 24.60 17.62
CA MET A 935 -14.48 25.16 16.26
C MET A 935 -14.54 24.03 15.23
N THR A 936 -15.29 24.24 14.14
CA THR A 936 -15.22 23.38 12.95
C THR A 936 -14.36 24.06 11.88
N VAL A 937 -13.15 23.54 11.68
CA VAL A 937 -12.26 23.95 10.58
C VAL A 937 -12.80 23.33 9.30
N LYS A 938 -13.08 24.16 8.29
CA LYS A 938 -13.63 23.77 6.98
C LYS A 938 -12.60 23.99 5.86
N ASN A 939 -12.98 23.63 4.63
CA ASN A 939 -12.18 23.79 3.42
C ASN A 939 -10.85 23.03 3.51
N LEU A 940 -10.92 21.80 4.03
CA LEU A 940 -9.82 20.85 4.12
C LEU A 940 -9.97 19.79 3.02
N ALA A 941 -8.86 19.25 2.51
CA ALA A 941 -8.89 18.15 1.55
C ALA A 941 -9.20 16.82 2.26
N ASN A 942 -10.14 16.05 1.71
CA ASN A 942 -10.42 14.70 2.21
C ASN A 942 -9.24 13.76 1.93
N GLY A 943 -8.93 12.86 2.88
CA GLY A 943 -7.80 11.94 2.80
C GLY A 943 -6.46 12.52 3.26
N ILE A 944 -6.31 13.84 3.32
CA ILE A 944 -5.09 14.50 3.80
C ILE A 944 -5.07 14.57 5.33
N LYS A 945 -3.97 14.16 5.96
CA LYS A 945 -3.78 14.18 7.41
C LYS A 945 -3.29 15.57 7.86
N TYR A 946 -4.15 16.35 8.48
CA TYR A 946 -3.80 17.65 9.05
C TYR A 946 -3.44 17.52 10.54
N GLY A 947 -2.42 18.24 10.98
CA GLY A 947 -2.21 18.54 12.41
C GLY A 947 -3.08 19.72 12.84
N PHE A 948 -3.46 19.79 14.11
CA PHE A 948 -4.22 20.91 14.68
C PHE A 948 -3.68 21.30 16.05
N ALA A 949 -3.63 22.61 16.31
CA ALA A 949 -3.28 23.18 17.61
C ALA A 949 -4.19 24.37 17.94
N VAL A 950 -4.30 24.71 19.22
CA VAL A 950 -5.14 25.83 19.70
C VAL A 950 -4.35 26.68 20.69
N LYS A 951 -4.31 27.99 20.48
CA LYS A 951 -3.76 28.97 21.42
C LYS A 951 -4.88 29.65 22.21
N ALA A 952 -4.65 29.98 23.48
CA ALA A 952 -5.51 30.90 24.25
C ALA A 952 -4.91 32.31 24.25
N TYR A 953 -5.76 33.33 24.30
CA TYR A 953 -5.35 34.72 24.49
C TYR A 953 -5.68 35.16 25.91
N VAL A 954 -4.65 35.32 26.76
CA VAL A 954 -4.75 35.62 28.19
C VAL A 954 -3.91 36.85 28.49
N ASN A 955 -4.49 37.84 29.17
CA ASN A 955 -3.79 39.05 29.64
C ASN A 955 -2.92 39.74 28.56
N GLY A 956 -3.43 39.87 27.34
CA GLY A 956 -2.73 40.53 26.22
C GLY A 956 -1.83 39.62 25.38
N ALA A 957 -1.51 38.40 25.84
CA ALA A 957 -0.59 37.48 25.17
C ALA A 957 -1.26 36.19 24.65
N TRP A 958 -0.71 35.61 23.58
CA TRP A 958 -1.09 34.28 23.10
C TRP A 958 -0.25 33.18 23.75
N SER A 959 -0.87 32.07 24.12
CA SER A 959 -0.17 30.89 24.64
C SER A 959 0.77 30.27 23.60
N THR A 960 1.91 29.74 24.06
CA THR A 960 2.80 28.92 23.22
C THR A 960 2.16 27.58 22.85
N VAL A 961 2.72 26.91 21.85
CA VAL A 961 2.34 25.56 21.38
C VAL A 961 3.63 24.78 21.17
N THR A 962 3.68 23.53 21.61
CA THR A 962 4.77 22.59 21.37
C THR A 962 4.29 21.40 20.54
N SER A 963 5.20 20.60 20.00
CA SER A 963 4.89 19.38 19.21
C SER A 963 3.92 18.43 19.93
N SER A 964 4.02 18.34 21.25
CA SER A 964 3.14 17.58 22.14
C SER A 964 1.68 18.06 22.22
N ASP A 965 1.39 19.29 21.78
CA ASP A 965 0.03 19.86 21.79
C ASP A 965 -0.74 19.59 20.48
N ILE A 966 -0.07 19.03 19.46
CA ILE A 966 -0.62 18.84 18.11
C ILE A 966 -1.48 17.57 18.05
N VAL A 967 -2.77 17.71 17.74
CA VAL A 967 -3.68 16.59 17.48
C VAL A 967 -3.93 16.45 15.98
N TYR A 968 -3.66 15.27 15.43
CA TYR A 968 -3.86 15.01 14.00
C TYR A 968 -5.25 14.44 13.69
N ALA A 969 -5.84 14.88 12.58
CA ALA A 969 -7.07 14.30 12.03
C ALA A 969 -7.11 14.38 10.49
N THR A 970 -7.75 13.40 9.88
CA THR A 970 -7.90 13.27 8.42
C THR A 970 -9.38 13.46 8.05
N PRO A 971 -9.77 14.50 7.30
CA PRO A 971 -11.14 14.67 6.80
C PRO A 971 -11.53 13.52 5.87
N THR A 972 -12.80 13.13 5.87
CA THR A 972 -13.27 11.94 5.15
C THR A 972 -14.41 12.26 4.20
N ALA A 973 -14.24 11.89 2.93
CA ALA A 973 -15.27 12.03 1.91
C ALA A 973 -16.51 11.16 2.27
N PRO A 974 -17.73 11.56 1.91
CA PRO A 974 -18.91 10.74 2.12
C PRO A 974 -18.83 9.51 1.22
N SER A 975 -19.14 8.33 1.76
CA SER A 975 -19.17 7.09 0.96
C SER A 975 -20.25 7.17 -0.13
N SER A 976 -19.90 6.72 -1.33
CA SER A 976 -20.84 6.63 -2.44
C SER A 976 -21.92 5.55 -2.17
N PRO A 977 -23.18 5.77 -2.57
CA PRO A 977 -24.26 4.82 -2.32
C PRO A 977 -24.13 3.59 -3.21
N LYS A 978 -23.81 2.44 -2.63
CA LYS A 978 -23.65 1.18 -3.37
C LYS A 978 -25.01 0.58 -3.72
N ILE A 979 -25.26 0.33 -5.00
CA ILE A 979 -26.44 -0.42 -5.47
C ILE A 979 -26.34 -1.85 -4.91
N THR A 980 -27.35 -2.27 -4.15
CA THR A 980 -27.44 -3.58 -3.48
C THR A 980 -28.30 -4.58 -4.26
N SER A 981 -29.20 -4.10 -5.12
CA SER A 981 -29.95 -4.93 -6.07
C SER A 981 -30.37 -4.12 -7.30
N ALA A 982 -30.24 -4.71 -8.48
CA ALA A 982 -30.85 -4.23 -9.72
C ALA A 982 -31.67 -5.39 -10.33
N THR A 983 -32.99 -5.29 -10.28
CA THR A 983 -33.93 -6.34 -10.70
C THR A 983 -34.62 -5.92 -11.99
N ALA A 984 -34.45 -6.70 -13.05
CA ALA A 984 -35.13 -6.46 -14.32
C ALA A 984 -36.64 -6.71 -14.21
N GLY A 985 -37.43 -5.75 -14.72
CA GLY A 985 -38.84 -5.93 -15.08
C GLY A 985 -39.00 -5.79 -16.60
N VAL A 986 -40.24 -5.89 -17.09
CA VAL A 986 -40.54 -5.51 -18.49
C VAL A 986 -40.33 -4.01 -18.64
N GLU A 987 -39.48 -3.62 -19.60
CA GLU A 987 -39.13 -2.22 -19.93
C GLU A 987 -38.73 -1.34 -18.72
N SER A 988 -38.21 -1.97 -17.67
CA SER A 988 -37.90 -1.33 -16.39
C SER A 988 -36.82 -2.07 -15.57
N VAL A 989 -36.18 -1.35 -14.64
CA VAL A 989 -35.24 -1.92 -13.67
C VAL A 989 -35.48 -1.30 -12.29
N SER A 990 -35.79 -2.16 -11.32
CA SER A 990 -35.95 -1.79 -9.91
C SER A 990 -34.61 -1.83 -9.17
N LEU A 991 -34.18 -0.67 -8.68
CA LEU A 991 -32.93 -0.45 -7.97
C LEU A 991 -33.14 -0.30 -6.46
N LYS A 992 -32.20 -0.81 -5.67
CA LYS A 992 -32.03 -0.50 -4.24
C LYS A 992 -30.56 -0.24 -3.94
N TRP A 993 -30.26 0.62 -2.95
CA TRP A 993 -28.89 0.99 -2.58
C TRP A 993 -28.71 1.23 -1.08
N THR A 994 -27.45 1.33 -0.63
CA THR A 994 -27.11 1.65 0.76
C THR A 994 -27.43 3.11 1.09
N ALA A 995 -28.00 3.37 2.28
CA ALA A 995 -28.13 4.72 2.80
C ALA A 995 -26.74 5.36 3.07
N VAL A 996 -26.62 6.65 2.81
CA VAL A 996 -25.40 7.44 3.09
C VAL A 996 -25.70 8.45 4.20
N THR A 997 -24.89 8.44 5.26
CA THR A 997 -25.09 9.29 6.43
C THR A 997 -25.00 10.78 6.05
N GLY A 998 -26.02 11.56 6.40
CA GLY A 998 -26.10 12.98 6.04
C GLY A 998 -26.53 13.27 4.60
N ALA A 999 -26.91 12.24 3.82
CA ALA A 999 -27.48 12.45 2.49
C ALA A 999 -28.92 12.97 2.58
N SER A 1000 -29.18 14.07 1.86
CA SER A 1000 -30.50 14.73 1.80
C SER A 1000 -31.38 14.22 0.65
N ARG A 1001 -30.75 13.66 -0.38
CA ARG A 1001 -31.36 13.10 -1.60
C ARG A 1001 -30.33 12.25 -2.36
N TYR A 1002 -30.81 11.43 -3.28
CA TYR A 1002 -30.02 10.61 -4.21
C TYR A 1002 -30.44 10.92 -5.64
N ALA A 1003 -29.48 11.06 -6.56
CA ALA A 1003 -29.73 11.12 -8.00
C ALA A 1003 -29.46 9.75 -8.63
N ILE A 1004 -30.34 9.33 -9.54
CA ILE A 1004 -30.25 8.06 -10.27
C ILE A 1004 -30.00 8.38 -11.73
N TYR A 1005 -29.06 7.66 -12.34
CA TYR A 1005 -28.65 7.83 -13.72
C TYR A 1005 -28.65 6.50 -14.48
N THR A 1006 -28.91 6.57 -15.79
CA THR A 1006 -28.67 5.49 -16.74
C THR A 1006 -27.44 5.81 -17.59
N TYR A 1007 -26.64 4.78 -17.86
CA TYR A 1007 -25.46 4.84 -18.71
C TYR A 1007 -25.66 3.93 -19.94
N ILE A 1008 -25.53 4.50 -21.13
CA ILE A 1008 -25.68 3.81 -22.42
C ILE A 1008 -24.88 4.56 -23.49
N ASN A 1009 -24.19 3.81 -24.37
CA ASN A 1009 -23.41 4.34 -25.50
C ASN A 1009 -22.43 5.47 -25.13
N GLY A 1010 -21.82 5.42 -23.94
CA GLY A 1010 -20.91 6.45 -23.44
C GLY A 1010 -21.59 7.65 -22.76
N SER A 1011 -22.89 7.87 -22.97
CA SER A 1011 -23.67 8.95 -22.37
C SER A 1011 -24.24 8.57 -20.99
N MET A 1012 -24.33 9.56 -20.10
CA MET A 1012 -24.71 9.40 -18.70
C MET A 1012 -25.90 10.32 -18.38
N ASN A 1013 -27.11 9.76 -18.34
CA ASN A 1013 -28.37 10.49 -18.33
C ASN A 1013 -29.05 10.42 -16.95
N GLN A 1014 -29.44 11.56 -16.37
CA GLN A 1014 -30.13 11.57 -15.08
C GLN A 1014 -31.62 11.24 -15.26
N VAL A 1015 -32.09 10.15 -14.64
CA VAL A 1015 -33.48 9.68 -14.78
C VAL A 1015 -34.36 10.06 -13.59
N ALA A 1016 -33.78 10.32 -12.41
CA ALA A 1016 -34.55 10.71 -11.23
C ALA A 1016 -33.71 11.40 -10.14
N THR A 1017 -34.39 12.00 -9.17
CA THR A 1017 -33.82 12.36 -7.87
C THR A 1017 -34.86 12.08 -6.77
N VAL A 1018 -34.47 11.34 -5.73
CA VAL A 1018 -35.38 10.82 -4.68
C VAL A 1018 -34.79 11.02 -3.28
N LYS A 1019 -35.62 10.87 -2.24
CA LYS A 1019 -35.17 10.86 -0.82
C LYS A 1019 -34.96 9.46 -0.25
N GLY A 1020 -35.61 8.43 -0.82
CA GLY A 1020 -35.50 7.04 -0.39
C GLY A 1020 -34.26 6.32 -0.94
N THR A 1021 -34.08 5.06 -0.54
CA THR A 1021 -32.96 4.17 -0.94
C THR A 1021 -33.32 3.15 -2.03
N SER A 1022 -34.39 3.42 -2.78
CA SER A 1022 -34.86 2.57 -3.88
C SER A 1022 -35.62 3.38 -4.93
N TYR A 1023 -35.56 2.96 -6.18
CA TYR A 1023 -36.31 3.58 -7.29
C TYR A 1023 -36.53 2.57 -8.43
N ASN A 1024 -37.65 2.65 -9.14
CA ASN A 1024 -37.90 1.85 -10.35
C ASN A 1024 -37.70 2.74 -11.59
N VAL A 1025 -36.69 2.45 -12.39
CA VAL A 1025 -36.45 3.14 -13.66
C VAL A 1025 -37.36 2.50 -14.70
N GLN A 1026 -38.22 3.28 -15.36
CA GLN A 1026 -39.20 2.83 -16.35
C GLN A 1026 -38.92 3.48 -17.72
N GLY A 1027 -39.52 2.96 -18.80
CA GLY A 1027 -39.33 3.47 -20.15
C GLY A 1027 -37.98 3.06 -20.76
N LEU A 1028 -37.45 1.91 -20.35
CA LEU A 1028 -36.21 1.34 -20.87
C LEU A 1028 -36.53 0.34 -21.98
N VAL A 1029 -35.74 0.29 -23.05
CA VAL A 1029 -35.96 -0.66 -24.14
C VAL A 1029 -35.60 -2.07 -23.66
N GLY A 1030 -36.56 -3.00 -23.73
CA GLY A 1030 -36.33 -4.41 -23.40
C GLY A 1030 -35.19 -5.02 -24.21
N GLY A 1031 -34.37 -5.86 -23.58
CA GLY A 1031 -33.21 -6.52 -24.20
C GLY A 1031 -31.95 -5.66 -24.32
N ILE A 1032 -32.04 -4.33 -24.22
CA ILE A 1032 -30.85 -3.45 -24.22
C ILE A 1032 -30.20 -3.44 -22.84
N ARG A 1033 -28.88 -3.59 -22.77
CA ARG A 1033 -28.13 -3.57 -21.50
C ARG A 1033 -27.82 -2.13 -21.08
N TYR A 1034 -28.40 -1.68 -19.97
CA TYR A 1034 -28.14 -0.36 -19.39
C TYR A 1034 -27.18 -0.49 -18.19
N GLY A 1035 -26.31 0.49 -18.02
CA GLY A 1035 -25.63 0.74 -16.74
C GLY A 1035 -26.49 1.64 -15.85
N PHE A 1036 -26.41 1.46 -14.54
CA PHE A 1036 -27.13 2.26 -13.54
C PHE A 1036 -26.17 2.78 -12.48
N LEU A 1037 -26.26 4.07 -12.18
CA LEU A 1037 -25.46 4.73 -11.16
C LEU A 1037 -26.35 5.49 -10.19
N VAL A 1038 -25.99 5.51 -8.91
CA VAL A 1038 -26.62 6.35 -7.88
C VAL A 1038 -25.55 7.24 -7.26
N ARG A 1039 -25.90 8.50 -6.98
CA ARG A 1039 -25.05 9.47 -6.27
C ARG A 1039 -25.83 10.08 -5.11
N ALA A 1040 -25.17 10.35 -3.98
CA ALA A 1040 -25.80 10.93 -2.79
C ALA A 1040 -25.45 12.43 -2.65
N TYR A 1041 -26.38 13.25 -2.17
CA TYR A 1041 -26.17 14.69 -1.97
C TYR A 1041 -25.94 15.02 -0.49
N VAL A 1042 -24.68 15.28 -0.13
CA VAL A 1042 -24.18 15.47 1.24
C VAL A 1042 -23.44 16.81 1.32
N GLY A 1043 -23.82 17.68 2.25
CA GLY A 1043 -23.12 18.97 2.46
C GLY A 1043 -22.95 19.80 1.19
N SER A 1044 -24.06 20.05 0.48
CA SER A 1044 -24.13 20.79 -0.79
C SER A 1044 -23.38 20.18 -2.00
N THR A 1045 -22.77 18.99 -1.87
CA THR A 1045 -22.02 18.32 -2.94
C THR A 1045 -22.59 16.93 -3.24
N TRP A 1046 -22.39 16.45 -4.48
CA TRP A 1046 -22.70 15.08 -4.88
C TRP A 1046 -21.48 14.18 -4.66
N THR A 1047 -21.67 12.98 -4.12
CA THR A 1047 -20.60 11.97 -4.01
C THR A 1047 -19.91 11.73 -5.36
N SER A 1048 -18.60 11.50 -5.34
CA SER A 1048 -17.85 11.01 -6.49
C SER A 1048 -18.32 9.59 -6.88
N TYR A 1049 -17.88 9.11 -8.04
CA TYR A 1049 -18.10 7.74 -8.49
C TYR A 1049 -16.94 7.28 -9.35
N THR A 1050 -16.82 5.97 -9.51
CA THR A 1050 -15.88 5.26 -10.37
C THR A 1050 -16.65 4.44 -11.40
N GLY A 1051 -15.95 3.88 -12.40
CA GLY A 1051 -16.56 2.88 -13.29
C GLY A 1051 -17.08 1.62 -12.57
N SER A 1052 -16.61 1.35 -11.34
CA SER A 1052 -17.04 0.18 -10.55
C SER A 1052 -18.35 0.39 -9.80
N ASP A 1053 -18.82 1.64 -9.68
CA ASP A 1053 -20.11 1.99 -9.07
C ASP A 1053 -21.30 1.84 -10.04
N ILE A 1054 -21.03 1.58 -11.33
CA ILE A 1054 -22.06 1.36 -12.37
C ILE A 1054 -22.48 -0.11 -12.37
N VAL A 1055 -23.69 -0.40 -11.88
CA VAL A 1055 -24.29 -1.74 -11.94
C VAL A 1055 -25.07 -1.91 -13.24
N TYR A 1056 -24.79 -2.94 -14.02
CA TYR A 1056 -25.46 -3.20 -15.29
C TYR A 1056 -26.63 -4.16 -15.16
N CYS A 1057 -27.74 -3.84 -15.80
CA CYS A 1057 -28.94 -4.68 -15.88
C CYS A 1057 -29.57 -4.57 -17.28
N THR A 1058 -30.23 -5.65 -17.72
CA THR A 1058 -30.95 -5.71 -19.00
C THR A 1058 -32.45 -5.86 -18.70
N PRO A 1059 -33.32 -4.90 -19.07
CA PRO A 1059 -34.76 -5.03 -18.89
C PRO A 1059 -35.32 -6.17 -19.76
N LEU A 1060 -36.44 -6.74 -19.34
CA LEU A 1060 -37.12 -7.79 -20.08
C LEU A 1060 -37.89 -7.19 -21.28
N THR A 1061 -37.95 -7.94 -22.38
CA THR A 1061 -38.88 -7.70 -23.50
C THR A 1061 -40.24 -8.31 -23.21
N TYR A 1062 -41.28 -7.87 -23.94
CA TYR A 1062 -42.54 -8.61 -24.04
C TYR A 1062 -42.26 -9.98 -24.68
N SER A 1063 -42.80 -11.05 -24.08
CA SER A 1063 -42.53 -12.43 -24.50
C SER A 1063 -43.80 -13.28 -24.51
N SER A 1064 -44.51 -13.25 -25.64
CA SER A 1064 -45.38 -14.32 -26.15
C SER A 1064 -46.01 -13.88 -27.48
N THR A 1065 -45.91 -14.72 -28.52
CA THR A 1065 -46.90 -14.72 -29.60
C THR A 1065 -48.19 -15.39 -29.09
N PRO A 1066 -49.39 -15.03 -29.59
CA PRO A 1066 -50.62 -15.72 -29.22
C PRO A 1066 -50.63 -17.12 -29.84
N LYS A 1067 -50.43 -18.16 -29.03
CA LYS A 1067 -50.47 -19.54 -29.50
C LYS A 1067 -51.92 -20.00 -29.67
N ILE A 1068 -52.30 -20.41 -30.88
CA ILE A 1068 -53.59 -21.07 -31.12
C ILE A 1068 -53.63 -22.38 -30.31
N THR A 1069 -54.65 -22.50 -29.47
CA THR A 1069 -54.89 -23.65 -28.57
C THR A 1069 -55.99 -24.58 -29.09
N SER A 1070 -56.88 -24.09 -29.95
CA SER A 1070 -57.90 -24.88 -30.64
C SER A 1070 -58.26 -24.27 -31.99
N ALA A 1071 -58.55 -25.14 -32.97
CA ALA A 1071 -59.06 -24.79 -34.29
C ALA A 1071 -60.15 -25.81 -34.69
N ALA A 1072 -61.37 -25.58 -34.20
CA ALA A 1072 -62.50 -26.49 -34.39
C ALA A 1072 -63.19 -26.21 -35.74
N ALA A 1073 -63.11 -27.18 -36.66
CA ALA A 1073 -63.77 -27.11 -37.96
C ALA A 1073 -65.28 -27.44 -37.86
N GLY A 1074 -66.08 -26.73 -38.65
CA GLY A 1074 -67.50 -27.02 -38.88
C GLY A 1074 -67.88 -26.82 -40.35
N ASN A 1075 -69.17 -26.79 -40.64
CA ASN A 1075 -69.68 -26.65 -42.01
C ASN A 1075 -69.55 -25.19 -42.48
N GLY A 1076 -68.57 -24.93 -43.35
CA GLY A 1076 -68.27 -23.61 -43.88
C GLY A 1076 -67.49 -22.67 -42.94
N TYR A 1077 -66.96 -23.16 -41.81
CA TYR A 1077 -66.24 -22.34 -40.84
C TYR A 1077 -65.16 -23.08 -40.02
N VAL A 1078 -64.28 -22.31 -39.37
CA VAL A 1078 -63.35 -22.77 -38.32
C VAL A 1078 -63.40 -21.81 -37.12
N SER A 1079 -63.64 -22.34 -35.93
CA SER A 1079 -63.62 -21.60 -34.66
C SER A 1079 -62.25 -21.74 -33.96
N LEU A 1080 -61.58 -20.61 -33.77
CA LEU A 1080 -60.23 -20.48 -33.20
C LEU A 1080 -60.27 -20.01 -31.74
N GLN A 1081 -59.35 -20.54 -30.93
CA GLN A 1081 -59.04 -20.10 -29.56
C GLN A 1081 -57.52 -19.98 -29.42
N TRP A 1082 -57.02 -19.02 -28.62
CA TRP A 1082 -55.58 -18.84 -28.39
C TRP A 1082 -55.24 -18.36 -26.98
N THR A 1083 -53.96 -18.42 -26.61
CA THR A 1083 -53.45 -17.90 -25.33
C THR A 1083 -53.52 -16.38 -25.29
N ALA A 1084 -54.00 -15.81 -24.17
CA ALA A 1084 -53.88 -14.38 -23.90
C ALA A 1084 -52.40 -13.94 -23.83
N VAL A 1085 -52.08 -12.82 -24.47
CA VAL A 1085 -50.76 -12.16 -24.37
C VAL A 1085 -50.87 -11.04 -23.34
N ASN A 1086 -49.94 -10.99 -22.38
CA ASN A 1086 -49.98 -10.01 -21.30
C ASN A 1086 -49.68 -8.59 -21.83
N GLY A 1087 -50.55 -7.63 -21.53
CA GLY A 1087 -50.47 -6.25 -22.03
C GLY A 1087 -51.03 -6.05 -23.45
N ALA A 1088 -51.66 -7.06 -24.06
CA ALA A 1088 -52.23 -6.93 -25.40
C ALA A 1088 -53.58 -6.18 -25.41
N ASP A 1089 -53.71 -5.14 -26.23
CA ASP A 1089 -54.95 -4.36 -26.38
C ASP A 1089 -55.94 -5.00 -27.37
N ARG A 1090 -55.45 -5.79 -28.33
CA ARG A 1090 -56.24 -6.48 -29.38
C ARG A 1090 -55.40 -7.54 -30.08
N TYR A 1091 -56.05 -8.36 -30.91
CA TYR A 1091 -55.46 -9.42 -31.72
C TYR A 1091 -55.86 -9.26 -33.19
N MET A 1092 -55.04 -9.75 -34.11
CA MET A 1092 -55.33 -9.83 -35.54
C MET A 1092 -55.25 -11.28 -35.99
N VAL A 1093 -56.34 -11.78 -36.59
CA VAL A 1093 -56.49 -13.14 -37.11
C VAL A 1093 -56.20 -13.15 -38.61
N TYR A 1094 -55.45 -14.16 -39.06
CA TYR A 1094 -55.06 -14.36 -40.45
C TYR A 1094 -55.46 -15.75 -40.96
N THR A 1095 -55.83 -15.85 -42.24
CA THR A 1095 -55.71 -17.08 -43.02
C THR A 1095 -54.36 -17.11 -43.72
N TYR A 1096 -53.76 -18.29 -43.79
CA TYR A 1096 -52.49 -18.55 -44.46
C TYR A 1096 -52.73 -19.48 -45.65
N ILE A 1097 -52.45 -18.99 -46.86
CA ILE A 1097 -52.75 -19.66 -48.13
C ILE A 1097 -51.57 -19.41 -49.08
N ASN A 1098 -51.05 -20.48 -49.71
CA ASN A 1098 -49.98 -20.44 -50.73
C ASN A 1098 -48.67 -19.73 -50.36
N GLY A 1099 -48.46 -19.38 -49.09
CA GLY A 1099 -47.30 -18.61 -48.60
C GLY A 1099 -47.67 -17.29 -47.93
N ASP A 1100 -48.87 -16.77 -48.20
CA ASP A 1100 -49.28 -15.41 -47.83
C ASP A 1100 -50.26 -15.36 -46.65
N TYR A 1101 -50.05 -14.39 -45.77
CA TYR A 1101 -50.90 -14.09 -44.62
C TYR A 1101 -51.97 -13.05 -44.98
N ASN A 1102 -53.22 -13.50 -45.10
CA ASN A 1102 -54.37 -12.67 -45.44
C ASN A 1102 -55.14 -12.31 -44.16
N SER A 1103 -55.26 -11.02 -43.83
CA SER A 1103 -55.91 -10.57 -42.59
C SER A 1103 -57.43 -10.74 -42.65
N VAL A 1104 -58.01 -11.43 -41.67
CA VAL A 1104 -59.45 -11.72 -41.58
C VAL A 1104 -60.17 -10.73 -40.69
N ALA A 1105 -59.68 -10.52 -39.46
CA ALA A 1105 -60.35 -9.70 -38.46
C ALA A 1105 -59.40 -9.18 -37.38
N THR A 1106 -59.67 -7.96 -36.88
CA THR A 1106 -59.15 -7.48 -35.58
C THR A 1106 -60.18 -7.79 -34.50
N VAL A 1107 -59.75 -8.37 -33.38
CA VAL A 1107 -60.64 -8.77 -32.26
C VAL A 1107 -60.05 -8.40 -30.91
N TYR A 1108 -60.91 -8.23 -29.92
CA TYR A 1108 -60.53 -7.86 -28.54
C TYR A 1108 -60.64 -9.04 -27.55
N SER A 1109 -61.03 -10.22 -28.04
CA SER A 1109 -61.11 -11.50 -27.32
C SER A 1109 -60.00 -12.47 -27.75
N THR A 1110 -59.77 -13.52 -26.96
CA THR A 1110 -58.82 -14.60 -27.27
C THR A 1110 -59.40 -15.70 -28.17
N SER A 1111 -60.38 -15.35 -28.99
CA SER A 1111 -61.14 -16.28 -29.83
C SER A 1111 -61.84 -15.58 -30.99
N TYR A 1112 -62.02 -16.29 -32.10
CA TYR A 1112 -62.77 -15.82 -33.29
C TYR A 1112 -63.25 -17.01 -34.13
N THR A 1113 -64.31 -16.84 -34.92
CA THR A 1113 -64.75 -17.85 -35.91
C THR A 1113 -64.63 -17.30 -37.32
N VAL A 1114 -63.82 -17.96 -38.15
CA VAL A 1114 -63.66 -17.64 -39.58
C VAL A 1114 -64.71 -18.42 -40.36
N SER A 1115 -65.66 -17.72 -40.97
CA SER A 1115 -66.77 -18.29 -41.75
C SER A 1115 -66.65 -17.96 -43.25
N GLY A 1116 -67.46 -18.63 -44.08
CA GLY A 1116 -67.42 -18.48 -45.54
C GLY A 1116 -66.31 -19.31 -46.21
N LEU A 1117 -65.80 -20.34 -45.50
CA LEU A 1117 -64.76 -21.24 -46.00
C LEU A 1117 -65.39 -22.38 -46.82
N VAL A 1118 -64.63 -22.96 -47.75
CA VAL A 1118 -65.11 -24.10 -48.57
C VAL A 1118 -64.79 -25.42 -47.86
N ASN A 1119 -65.80 -26.28 -47.69
CA ASN A 1119 -65.61 -27.61 -47.10
C ASN A 1119 -64.65 -28.45 -47.93
N GLY A 1120 -63.73 -29.17 -47.25
CA GLY A 1120 -62.70 -29.99 -47.88
C GLY A 1120 -61.40 -29.26 -48.26
N ILE A 1121 -61.36 -27.92 -48.23
CA ILE A 1121 -60.11 -27.16 -48.41
C ILE A 1121 -59.39 -27.01 -47.05
N ASN A 1122 -58.10 -27.32 -47.01
CA ASN A 1122 -57.29 -27.15 -45.79
C ASN A 1122 -56.71 -25.73 -45.72
N TYR A 1123 -57.15 -24.94 -44.74
CA TYR A 1123 -56.71 -23.57 -44.53
C TYR A 1123 -55.72 -23.49 -43.36
N GLY A 1124 -54.66 -22.70 -43.51
CA GLY A 1124 -53.81 -22.32 -42.38
C GLY A 1124 -54.41 -21.11 -41.65
N PHE A 1125 -54.18 -21.01 -40.35
CA PHE A 1125 -54.62 -19.90 -39.50
C PHE A 1125 -53.50 -19.44 -38.57
N ALA A 1126 -53.34 -18.13 -38.38
CA ALA A 1126 -52.36 -17.55 -37.48
C ALA A 1126 -52.92 -16.31 -36.76
N VAL A 1127 -52.39 -15.98 -35.58
CA VAL A 1127 -52.85 -14.84 -34.77
C VAL A 1127 -51.67 -14.09 -34.17
N ARG A 1128 -51.71 -12.75 -34.22
CA ARG A 1128 -50.75 -11.86 -33.54
C ARG A 1128 -51.45 -10.90 -32.58
N ALA A 1129 -50.77 -10.54 -31.50
CA ALA A 1129 -51.24 -9.53 -30.55
C ALA A 1129 -50.78 -8.14 -30.99
N CYS A 1130 -51.56 -7.11 -30.69
CA CYS A 1130 -51.11 -5.73 -30.57
C CYS A 1130 -50.78 -5.50 -29.09
N VAL A 1131 -49.64 -4.89 -28.79
CA VAL A 1131 -49.19 -4.50 -27.44
C VAL A 1131 -48.66 -3.08 -27.56
N ASN A 1132 -49.25 -2.14 -26.83
CA ASN A 1132 -48.92 -0.70 -26.89
C ASN A 1132 -48.85 -0.16 -28.34
N GLY A 1133 -49.80 -0.58 -29.19
CA GLY A 1133 -49.89 -0.18 -30.61
C GLY A 1133 -48.97 -0.91 -31.58
N ASN A 1134 -48.02 -1.72 -31.10
CA ASN A 1134 -47.10 -2.52 -31.93
C ASN A 1134 -47.59 -3.96 -32.06
N TRP A 1135 -47.48 -4.55 -33.26
CA TRP A 1135 -47.92 -5.93 -33.50
C TRP A 1135 -46.78 -6.93 -33.25
N THR A 1136 -47.08 -8.06 -32.59
CA THR A 1136 -46.14 -9.18 -32.49
C THR A 1136 -45.85 -9.77 -33.87
N ASN A 1137 -44.63 -10.28 -34.06
CA ASN A 1137 -44.26 -11.00 -35.28
C ASN A 1137 -45.14 -12.26 -35.48
N LEU A 1138 -45.21 -12.72 -36.73
CA LEU A 1138 -45.74 -14.02 -37.11
C LEU A 1138 -44.63 -14.83 -37.77
N SER A 1139 -44.59 -16.12 -37.50
CA SER A 1139 -43.70 -17.10 -38.14
C SER A 1139 -44.51 -18.26 -38.71
N SER A 1140 -43.95 -18.99 -39.68
CA SER A 1140 -44.61 -20.18 -40.25
C SER A 1140 -44.85 -21.30 -39.22
N SER A 1141 -44.11 -21.29 -38.11
CA SER A 1141 -44.34 -22.15 -36.94
C SER A 1141 -45.58 -21.79 -36.10
N ASP A 1142 -46.16 -20.60 -36.27
CA ASP A 1142 -47.38 -20.17 -35.57
C ASP A 1142 -48.66 -20.57 -36.33
N VAL A 1143 -48.55 -21.14 -37.54
CA VAL A 1143 -49.69 -21.50 -38.40
C VAL A 1143 -50.28 -22.85 -37.99
N VAL A 1144 -51.56 -22.84 -37.58
CA VAL A 1144 -52.36 -24.04 -37.32
C VAL A 1144 -53.30 -24.29 -38.49
N TYR A 1145 -53.33 -25.51 -39.01
CA TYR A 1145 -54.16 -25.88 -40.16
C TYR A 1145 -55.47 -26.55 -39.73
N ALA A 1146 -56.57 -26.21 -40.40
CA ALA A 1146 -57.85 -26.89 -40.24
C ALA A 1146 -58.64 -26.94 -41.57
N THR A 1147 -59.42 -28.01 -41.74
CA THR A 1147 -60.23 -28.27 -42.94
C THR A 1147 -61.72 -28.28 -42.56
N PRO A 1148 -62.55 -27.32 -43.03
CA PRO A 1148 -64.00 -27.31 -42.82
C PRO A 1148 -64.66 -28.57 -43.41
N ARG A 1149 -65.76 -29.04 -42.81
CA ARG A 1149 -66.44 -30.30 -43.18
C ARG A 1149 -67.95 -30.12 -43.12
N ALA A 1150 -68.65 -30.74 -44.07
CA ALA A 1150 -70.11 -30.69 -44.20
C ALA A 1150 -70.84 -31.29 -42.99
#